data_AF-A0A949AJI7-F1
#
_entry.id   AF-A0A949AJI7-F1
#
_cell.length_a   1.000
_cell.length_b   1.000
_cell.length_c   1.000
_cell.angle_alpha   90.00
_cell.angle_beta   90.00
_cell.angle_gamma   90.00
#
_symmetry.space_group_name_H-M   'P 1'
#
loop_
_entity.id
_entity.type
_entity.pdbx_description
1 polymer ?
#
loop_
_entity_poly.entity_id
_entity_poly.type
_entity_poly.pdbx_seq_one_letter_code
_entity_poly.pdbx_strand_id
1 'polypeptide(L)'
;MFRIRRILEASTRENQAAITQVQALMREQFGAVKEKEVMALNEKLNDPLKYCFQTRLFIAEKGNGPILGFALLLYVPDIEFCYLDFMATGWSQMGRGLGSALYERVREEAFNLKSKALLFECLPDDPTLSPDDKIRKQNIKRLAFYEKYGAYPIEGSFYETPLSSEDTDPPYLVADLLGNEFPDIGFLKKAIRAILERKYSELCPKEYIERVVRSFDDPGIKLRVPRYQKHKLDEVVNSKYKDIIIYVANEAHNIHHVKERGYVESPVRLKVILGELEKLSFMKKVDSISYPDRFLLSVHDPDYVSYIKKACFSVPDKKSVYPYVFPIRNESRKPKEMAIRAGYYCIDTFTPLNANAYKAARSAVDCVLTATDVLLSGKKVAYALVRPPGHHAERRSFGGFCYFANTAIAAQYLSQYGKVAILDIDYHHGNGQQDIFYDRSDVLTISLHGNPKFAYPYFTGFEDEVGEGNGYGYNINVPLSENISVEDYLHHVSRALKRIKDFAPVYFIVAFGLDTAKADPTGTWSLKAENFKSLGEMIGDIDLPTLIVQEGGYRTQTLGINARKFFSGLQSTAFSNKYLKKTRTKNNLVTLKSEQVIRRNVKLGDIENIRELVKSVGNFSEEEVVVAGELVAESVSKGRESSGYYVSIMEDNGELLGYVCYGPVPFTESVYNLYWIVVSPKYQRQNIAGRLLADAEEIVKKKGGDTIYIDTSSEPGYLQARTFYLKKGFVQCSEYTDFYKKGDSKLVFKKIINC
;
A
#
# COMPACT_ATOMS: atom_id res chain seq x y z
N MET A 1 -9.25 -4.01 -25.35
CA MET A 1 -9.92 -3.28 -24.26
C MET A 1 -8.93 -2.31 -23.65
N PHE A 2 -9.34 -1.13 -23.18
CA PHE A 2 -8.46 -0.25 -22.38
C PHE A 2 -8.75 -0.50 -20.90
N ARG A 3 -7.78 -0.21 -20.02
CA ARG A 3 -7.94 -0.20 -18.56
C ARG A 3 -7.68 1.21 -18.03
N ILE A 4 -8.25 1.56 -16.88
CA ILE A 4 -7.95 2.81 -16.20
C ILE A 4 -7.10 2.51 -14.97
N ARG A 5 -5.80 2.77 -15.03
CA ARG A 5 -4.86 2.52 -13.93
C ARG A 5 -4.74 3.75 -13.04
N ARG A 6 -4.68 3.53 -11.72
CA ARG A 6 -4.43 4.58 -10.73
C ARG A 6 -2.94 4.65 -10.39
N ILE A 7 -2.35 5.83 -10.46
CA ILE A 7 -0.97 6.15 -10.07
C ILE A 7 -1.03 7.05 -8.83
N LEU A 8 -0.35 6.61 -7.77
CA LEU A 8 -0.26 7.31 -6.48
C LEU A 8 1.16 7.81 -6.18
N GLU A 9 2.17 7.32 -6.90
CA GLU A 9 3.58 7.72 -6.75
C GLU A 9 4.30 7.64 -8.11
N ALA A 10 5.38 8.41 -8.24
CA ALA A 10 6.18 8.52 -9.47
C ALA A 10 7.55 7.82 -9.37
N SER A 11 7.71 6.88 -8.43
CA SER A 11 9.00 6.24 -8.14
C SER A 11 9.40 5.17 -9.16
N THR A 12 8.44 4.43 -9.73
CA THR A 12 8.75 3.35 -10.69
C THR A 12 8.92 3.85 -12.11
N ARG A 13 9.72 3.12 -12.90
CA ARG A 13 10.00 3.42 -14.30
C ARG A 13 8.71 3.48 -15.13
N GLU A 14 7.80 2.54 -14.90
CA GLU A 14 6.51 2.46 -15.61
C GLU A 14 5.60 3.63 -15.26
N ASN A 15 5.61 4.11 -14.00
CA ASN A 15 4.86 5.30 -13.61
C ASN A 15 5.47 6.56 -14.20
N GLN A 16 6.79 6.69 -14.23
CA GLN A 16 7.49 7.84 -14.84
C GLN A 16 7.24 7.92 -16.36
N ALA A 17 7.28 6.79 -17.06
CA ALA A 17 6.98 6.72 -18.48
C ALA A 17 5.52 7.15 -18.77
N ALA A 18 4.59 6.74 -17.90
CA ALA A 18 3.20 7.15 -17.98
C ALA A 18 3.03 8.66 -17.71
N ILE A 19 3.65 9.18 -16.66
CA ILE A 19 3.59 10.61 -16.32
C ILE A 19 4.15 11.47 -17.44
N THR A 20 5.24 11.05 -18.08
CA THR A 20 5.82 11.76 -19.24
C THR A 20 4.81 11.86 -20.40
N GLN A 21 4.06 10.79 -20.69
CA GLN A 21 2.99 10.83 -21.69
C GLN A 21 1.81 11.71 -21.26
N VAL A 22 1.45 11.70 -19.97
CA VAL A 22 0.42 12.61 -19.43
C VAL A 22 0.85 14.06 -19.55
N GLN A 23 2.11 14.40 -19.26
CA GLN A 23 2.65 15.74 -19.44
C GLN A 23 2.60 16.19 -20.91
N ALA A 24 2.86 15.29 -21.86
CA ALA A 24 2.68 15.59 -23.28
C ALA A 24 1.20 15.86 -23.63
N LEU A 25 0.27 15.04 -23.14
CA LEU A 25 -1.17 15.27 -23.30
C LEU A 25 -1.62 16.58 -22.64
N MET A 26 -1.07 16.95 -21.48
CA MET A 26 -1.39 18.21 -20.81
C MET A 26 -1.04 19.41 -21.71
N ARG A 27 0.16 19.43 -22.30
CA ARG A 27 0.59 20.50 -23.21
C ARG A 27 -0.28 20.58 -24.46
N GLU A 28 -0.67 19.42 -25.00
CA GLU A 28 -1.50 19.35 -26.20
C GLU A 28 -2.94 19.84 -25.94
N GLN A 29 -3.51 19.50 -24.78
CA GLN A 29 -4.94 19.74 -24.49
C GLN A 29 -5.19 21.05 -23.73
N PHE A 30 -4.19 21.58 -23.02
CA PHE A 30 -4.34 22.75 -22.16
C PHE A 30 -3.24 23.79 -22.43
N GLY A 31 -3.33 24.48 -23.58
CA GLY A 31 -2.33 25.47 -24.01
C GLY A 31 -2.15 26.70 -23.09
N ALA A 32 -3.09 26.94 -22.16
CA ALA A 32 -3.00 28.01 -21.17
C ALA A 32 -2.28 27.57 -19.87
N VAL A 33 -2.03 26.28 -19.67
CA VAL A 33 -1.36 25.77 -18.47
C VAL A 33 0.13 26.09 -18.54
N LYS A 34 0.67 26.67 -17.46
CA LYS A 34 2.09 27.03 -17.37
C LYS A 34 2.96 25.76 -17.35
N GLU A 35 4.11 25.80 -18.01
CA GLU A 35 5.04 24.65 -18.06
C GLU A 35 5.49 24.19 -16.67
N LYS A 36 5.64 25.11 -15.71
CA LYS A 36 5.92 24.80 -14.29
C LYS A 36 4.87 23.85 -13.70
N GLU A 37 3.59 24.02 -14.03
CA GLU A 37 2.52 23.18 -13.52
C GLU A 37 2.52 21.78 -14.16
N VAL A 38 2.83 21.69 -15.45
CA VAL A 38 3.01 20.41 -16.16
C VAL A 38 4.18 19.62 -15.54
N MET A 39 5.31 20.29 -15.29
CA MET A 39 6.50 19.69 -14.67
C MET A 39 6.25 19.26 -13.22
N ALA A 40 5.43 20.01 -12.48
CA ALA A 40 5.13 19.74 -11.08
C ALA A 40 4.33 18.44 -10.85
N LEU A 41 3.80 17.78 -11.89
CA LEU A 41 2.99 16.56 -11.72
C LEU A 41 3.73 15.43 -10.97
N ASN A 42 5.03 15.23 -11.24
CA ASN A 42 5.84 14.25 -10.51
C ASN A 42 5.96 14.60 -9.02
N GLU A 43 6.21 15.88 -8.73
CA GLU A 43 6.34 16.37 -7.36
C GLU A 43 5.00 16.28 -6.61
N LYS A 44 3.91 16.70 -7.26
CA LYS A 44 2.53 16.61 -6.73
C LYS A 44 2.13 15.18 -6.37
N LEU A 45 2.60 14.17 -7.08
CA LEU A 45 2.35 12.75 -6.77
C LEU A 45 3.18 12.24 -5.59
N ASN A 46 4.39 12.75 -5.38
CA ASN A 46 5.31 12.26 -4.36
C ASN A 46 5.28 13.05 -3.05
N ASP A 47 4.86 14.32 -3.07
CA ASP A 47 4.89 15.23 -1.92
C ASP A 47 3.52 15.83 -1.60
N PRO A 48 2.61 15.05 -1.00
CA PRO A 48 1.29 15.54 -0.63
C PRO A 48 1.31 16.59 0.49
N LEU A 49 2.41 16.69 1.25
CA LEU A 49 2.55 17.65 2.35
C LEU A 49 2.82 19.06 1.82
N LYS A 50 3.72 19.20 0.85
CA LYS A 50 4.03 20.49 0.22
C LYS A 50 2.78 21.16 -0.37
N TYR A 51 1.93 20.38 -1.03
CA TYR A 51 0.73 20.90 -1.69
C TYR A 51 -0.53 20.86 -0.82
N CYS A 52 -0.49 20.21 0.34
CA CYS A 52 -1.67 19.97 1.19
C CYS A 52 -2.84 19.29 0.43
N PHE A 53 -2.50 18.45 -0.56
CA PHE A 53 -3.39 17.61 -1.36
C PHE A 53 -2.76 16.23 -1.54
N GLN A 54 -3.57 15.17 -1.49
CA GLN A 54 -3.17 13.85 -2.01
C GLN A 54 -3.53 13.78 -3.49
N THR A 55 -2.51 13.82 -4.35
CA THR A 55 -2.69 13.73 -5.81
C THR A 55 -2.92 12.28 -6.23
N ARG A 56 -3.92 12.04 -7.08
CA ARG A 56 -4.23 10.74 -7.67
C ARG A 56 -4.38 10.90 -9.17
N LEU A 57 -3.53 10.23 -9.93
CA LEU A 57 -3.54 10.26 -11.39
C LEU A 57 -4.22 8.99 -11.91
N PHE A 58 -5.24 9.14 -12.73
CA PHE A 58 -5.90 8.06 -13.46
C PHE A 58 -5.47 8.13 -14.91
N ILE A 59 -4.99 7.03 -15.46
CA ILE A 59 -4.61 6.94 -16.87
C ILE A 59 -5.40 5.84 -17.55
N ALA A 60 -5.94 6.15 -18.73
CA ALA A 60 -6.55 5.14 -19.57
C ALA A 60 -5.51 4.62 -20.57
N GLU A 61 -5.20 3.33 -20.53
CA GLU A 61 -4.12 2.72 -21.31
C GLU A 61 -4.53 1.37 -21.91
N LYS A 62 -3.85 0.95 -22.98
CA LYS A 62 -4.00 -0.40 -23.58
C LYS A 62 -2.76 -1.24 -23.26
N GLY A 63 -2.71 -1.79 -22.04
CA GLY A 63 -1.51 -2.50 -21.56
C GLY A 63 -0.29 -1.58 -21.57
N ASN A 64 0.83 -2.01 -22.15
CA ASN A 64 2.05 -1.19 -22.31
C ASN A 64 1.98 -0.25 -23.54
N GLY A 65 0.78 0.01 -24.08
CA GLY A 65 0.55 0.90 -25.20
C GLY A 65 0.46 2.38 -24.80
N PRO A 66 0.11 3.27 -25.75
CA PRO A 66 0.01 4.71 -25.47
C PRO A 66 -1.12 5.01 -24.48
N ILE A 67 -0.92 6.06 -23.68
CA ILE A 67 -1.98 6.62 -22.85
C ILE A 67 -3.01 7.29 -23.75
N LEU A 68 -4.27 6.88 -23.61
CA LEU A 68 -5.41 7.35 -24.39
C LEU A 68 -6.07 8.59 -23.78
N GLY A 69 -5.89 8.79 -22.47
CA GLY A 69 -6.45 9.90 -21.71
C GLY A 69 -6.09 9.78 -20.23
N PHE A 70 -6.35 10.83 -19.48
CA PHE A 70 -6.05 10.88 -18.06
C PHE A 70 -7.08 11.73 -17.29
N ALA A 71 -7.11 11.54 -15.97
CA ALA A 71 -7.77 12.43 -15.03
C ALA A 71 -6.87 12.63 -13.78
N LEU A 72 -6.76 13.85 -13.29
CA LEU A 72 -6.01 14.22 -12.10
C LEU A 72 -6.97 14.64 -11.01
N LEU A 73 -6.96 13.92 -9.89
CA LEU A 73 -7.82 14.14 -8.75
C LEU A 73 -6.97 14.56 -7.55
N LEU A 74 -7.35 15.65 -6.89
CA LEU A 74 -6.71 16.12 -5.66
C LEU A 74 -7.65 15.83 -4.49
N TYR A 75 -7.20 15.06 -3.51
CA TYR A 75 -7.98 14.77 -2.30
C TYR A 75 -7.46 15.56 -1.09
N VAL A 76 -8.37 16.20 -0.36
CA VAL A 76 -8.07 17.00 0.84
C VAL A 76 -8.58 16.26 2.08
N PRO A 77 -7.74 15.46 2.76
CA PRO A 77 -8.20 14.59 3.84
C PRO A 77 -8.71 15.34 5.08
N ASP A 78 -8.19 16.54 5.37
CA ASP A 78 -8.59 17.36 6.52
C ASP A 78 -9.98 17.99 6.38
N ILE A 79 -10.47 18.14 5.14
CA ILE A 79 -11.78 18.73 4.82
C ILE A 79 -12.77 17.69 4.28
N GLU A 80 -12.27 16.55 3.78
CA GLU A 80 -13.04 15.44 3.19
C GLU A 80 -13.71 15.81 1.85
N PHE A 81 -12.94 16.44 0.95
CA PHE A 81 -13.40 16.71 -0.42
C PHE A 81 -12.35 16.34 -1.48
N CYS A 82 -12.84 16.14 -2.69
CA CYS A 82 -12.03 15.89 -3.88
C CYS A 82 -12.21 17.04 -4.86
N TYR A 83 -11.11 17.44 -5.49
CA TYR A 83 -11.08 18.42 -6.57
C TYR A 83 -10.58 17.73 -7.86
N LEU A 84 -11.42 17.65 -8.90
CA LEU A 84 -11.00 17.17 -10.21
C LEU A 84 -10.27 18.31 -10.92
N ASP A 85 -8.96 18.16 -11.04
CA ASP A 85 -8.06 19.20 -11.52
C ASP A 85 -8.00 19.23 -13.04
N PHE A 86 -7.63 18.09 -13.64
CA PHE A 86 -7.55 17.93 -15.08
C PHE A 86 -8.28 16.67 -15.50
N MET A 87 -8.93 16.70 -16.66
CA MET A 87 -9.37 15.49 -17.35
C MET A 87 -9.30 15.72 -18.85
N ALA A 88 -8.62 14.82 -19.55
CA ALA A 88 -8.49 14.92 -20.99
C ALA A 88 -8.37 13.55 -21.66
N THR A 89 -8.74 13.51 -22.93
CA THR A 89 -8.54 12.36 -23.82
C THR A 89 -7.78 12.84 -25.04
N GLY A 90 -6.86 12.03 -25.58
CA GLY A 90 -6.14 12.41 -26.80
C GLY A 90 -7.09 12.64 -27.98
N TRP A 91 -6.77 13.57 -28.88
CA TRP A 91 -7.64 14.00 -29.99
C TRP A 91 -8.16 12.84 -30.85
N SER A 92 -7.33 11.81 -31.08
CA SER A 92 -7.70 10.63 -31.87
C SER A 92 -8.74 9.69 -31.22
N GLN A 93 -9.06 9.91 -29.93
CA GLN A 93 -9.95 9.04 -29.15
C GLN A 93 -11.23 9.74 -28.64
N MET A 94 -11.46 11.00 -29.03
CA MET A 94 -12.67 11.75 -28.66
C MET A 94 -13.93 11.00 -29.14
N GLY A 95 -14.92 10.84 -28.24
CA GLY A 95 -16.25 10.29 -28.57
C GLY A 95 -16.43 8.77 -28.40
N ARG A 96 -15.43 8.02 -27.91
CA ARG A 96 -15.53 6.55 -27.73
C ARG A 96 -15.91 6.08 -26.31
N GLY A 97 -16.58 6.93 -25.53
CA GLY A 97 -16.93 6.64 -24.12
C GLY A 97 -15.76 6.70 -23.13
N LEU A 98 -14.55 7.06 -23.58
CA LEU A 98 -13.35 7.13 -22.74
C LEU A 98 -13.46 8.20 -21.64
N GLY A 99 -13.94 9.40 -21.99
CA GLY A 99 -14.17 10.47 -21.01
C GLY A 99 -15.20 10.07 -19.95
N SER A 100 -16.26 9.37 -20.37
CA SER A 100 -17.25 8.80 -19.44
C SER A 100 -16.62 7.79 -18.48
N ALA A 101 -15.79 6.87 -18.98
CA ALA A 101 -15.12 5.88 -18.15
C ALA A 101 -14.12 6.52 -17.16
N LEU A 102 -13.35 7.53 -17.59
CA LEU A 102 -12.45 8.29 -16.73
C LEU A 102 -13.23 9.02 -15.63
N TYR A 103 -14.30 9.72 -15.99
CA TYR A 103 -15.10 10.46 -15.02
C TYR A 103 -15.81 9.52 -14.04
N GLU A 104 -16.39 8.40 -14.50
CA GLU A 104 -16.94 7.37 -13.61
C GLU A 104 -15.87 6.83 -12.64
N ARG A 105 -14.64 6.61 -13.09
CA ARG A 105 -13.55 6.15 -12.20
C ARG A 105 -13.15 7.22 -11.18
N VAL A 106 -13.15 8.49 -11.55
CA VAL A 106 -12.92 9.61 -10.62
C VAL A 106 -14.03 9.68 -9.57
N ARG A 107 -15.30 9.54 -9.97
CA ARG A 107 -16.44 9.49 -9.05
C ARG A 107 -16.36 8.30 -8.10
N GLU A 108 -15.99 7.12 -8.61
CA GLU A 108 -15.75 5.93 -7.80
C GLU A 108 -14.67 6.20 -6.74
N GLU A 109 -13.56 6.84 -7.13
CA GLU A 109 -12.51 7.19 -6.18
C GLU A 109 -13.00 8.17 -5.11
N ALA A 110 -13.64 9.26 -5.52
CA ALA A 110 -14.14 10.27 -4.61
C ALA A 110 -15.17 9.69 -3.62
N PHE A 111 -16.05 8.80 -4.10
CA PHE A 111 -16.98 8.06 -3.26
C PHE A 111 -16.25 7.14 -2.26
N ASN A 112 -15.23 6.41 -2.70
CA ASN A 112 -14.44 5.52 -1.84
C ASN A 112 -13.65 6.31 -0.78
N LEU A 113 -13.21 7.52 -1.11
CA LEU A 113 -12.60 8.47 -0.18
C LEU A 113 -13.62 9.16 0.74
N LYS A 114 -14.91 8.82 0.61
CA LYS A 114 -16.04 9.40 1.35
C LYS A 114 -16.08 10.93 1.22
N SER A 115 -15.71 11.41 0.04
CA SER A 115 -15.78 12.82 -0.33
C SER A 115 -17.21 13.33 -0.23
N LYS A 116 -17.44 14.44 0.46
CA LYS A 116 -18.78 15.04 0.56
C LYS A 116 -19.29 15.60 -0.77
N ALA A 117 -18.36 16.11 -1.58
CA ALA A 117 -18.60 16.52 -2.97
C ALA A 117 -17.33 16.32 -3.79
N LEU A 118 -17.49 16.13 -5.09
CA LEU A 118 -16.42 16.27 -6.08
C LEU A 118 -16.58 17.65 -6.73
N LEU A 119 -15.65 18.54 -6.44
CA LEU A 119 -15.62 19.91 -6.97
C LEU A 119 -14.67 20.00 -8.16
N PHE A 120 -14.94 20.88 -9.10
CA PHE A 120 -14.03 21.20 -10.21
C PHE A 120 -14.44 22.47 -10.92
N GLU A 121 -13.54 23.02 -11.72
CA GLU A 121 -13.81 24.20 -12.54
C GLU A 121 -14.24 23.83 -13.95
N CYS A 122 -15.22 24.56 -14.48
CA CYS A 122 -15.59 24.50 -15.88
C CYS A 122 -15.84 25.92 -16.39
N LEU A 123 -15.29 26.25 -17.55
CA LEU A 123 -15.44 27.58 -18.15
C LEU A 123 -16.93 27.88 -18.46
N PRO A 124 -17.34 29.16 -18.44
CA PRO A 124 -18.74 29.53 -18.42
C PRO A 124 -19.40 29.39 -19.80
N ASP A 125 -20.72 29.15 -19.79
CA ASP A 125 -21.58 29.14 -20.97
C ASP A 125 -22.40 30.43 -21.15
N ASP A 126 -22.22 31.40 -20.26
CA ASP A 126 -22.81 32.74 -20.34
C ASP A 126 -22.04 33.60 -21.36
N PRO A 127 -22.70 34.19 -22.38
CA PRO A 127 -22.05 35.06 -23.35
C PRO A 127 -21.42 36.33 -22.75
N THR A 128 -21.86 36.78 -21.57
CA THR A 128 -21.28 37.92 -20.86
C THR A 128 -19.95 37.58 -20.19
N LEU A 129 -19.77 36.32 -19.78
CA LEU A 129 -18.53 35.83 -19.15
C LEU A 129 -17.58 35.20 -20.18
N SER A 130 -18.11 34.60 -21.25
CA SER A 130 -17.37 33.94 -22.34
C SER A 130 -17.78 34.54 -23.70
N PRO A 131 -17.14 35.64 -24.14
CA PRO A 131 -17.57 36.37 -25.33
C PRO A 131 -17.28 35.62 -26.65
N ASP A 132 -16.23 34.80 -26.71
CA ASP A 132 -15.88 34.03 -27.92
C ASP A 132 -16.84 32.86 -28.16
N ASP A 133 -17.57 32.89 -29.29
CA ASP A 133 -18.54 31.86 -29.67
C ASP A 133 -17.98 30.45 -29.82
N LYS A 134 -16.73 30.31 -30.28
CA LYS A 134 -16.08 28.99 -30.46
C LYS A 134 -15.70 28.41 -29.12
N ILE A 135 -15.13 29.22 -28.21
CA ILE A 135 -14.80 28.81 -26.85
C ILE A 135 -16.09 28.45 -26.09
N ARG A 136 -17.10 29.32 -26.15
CA ARG A 136 -18.40 29.10 -25.49
C ARG A 136 -19.10 27.82 -25.95
N LYS A 137 -19.04 27.49 -27.25
CA LYS A 137 -19.56 26.20 -27.76
C LYS A 137 -18.83 24.98 -27.18
N GLN A 138 -17.54 25.07 -26.86
CA GLN A 138 -16.80 24.01 -26.19
C GLN A 138 -17.19 23.92 -24.71
N ASN A 139 -17.35 25.05 -24.03
CA ASN A 139 -17.79 25.14 -22.64
C ASN A 139 -19.17 24.50 -22.44
N ILE A 140 -20.12 24.80 -23.32
CA ILE A 140 -21.45 24.18 -23.37
C ILE A 140 -21.35 22.65 -23.46
N LYS A 141 -20.48 22.12 -24.34
CA LYS A 141 -20.29 20.67 -24.48
C LYS A 141 -19.70 20.03 -23.21
N ARG A 142 -18.78 20.72 -22.52
CA ARG A 142 -18.19 20.25 -21.26
C ARG A 142 -19.22 20.24 -20.13
N LEU A 143 -19.96 21.33 -19.94
CA LEU A 143 -21.06 21.39 -18.96
C LEU A 143 -22.12 20.32 -19.24
N ALA A 144 -22.56 20.20 -20.50
CA ALA A 144 -23.52 19.17 -20.90
C ALA A 144 -23.00 17.72 -20.69
N PHE A 145 -21.68 17.50 -20.70
CA PHE A 145 -21.11 16.20 -20.34
C PHE A 145 -21.27 15.91 -18.85
N TYR A 146 -20.91 16.86 -17.99
CA TYR A 146 -20.98 16.71 -16.53
C TYR A 146 -22.42 16.68 -15.99
N GLU A 147 -23.34 17.44 -16.59
CA GLU A 147 -24.76 17.43 -16.22
C GLU A 147 -25.41 16.05 -16.38
N LYS A 148 -24.90 15.18 -17.27
CA LYS A 148 -25.37 13.78 -17.39
C LYS A 148 -25.16 12.96 -16.11
N TYR A 149 -24.17 13.35 -15.31
CA TYR A 149 -23.82 12.69 -14.06
C TYR A 149 -24.44 13.38 -12.83
N GLY A 150 -25.20 14.45 -13.03
CA GLY A 150 -25.76 15.26 -11.94
C GLY A 150 -24.76 16.23 -11.31
N ALA A 151 -23.74 16.63 -12.07
CA ALA A 151 -22.79 17.65 -11.65
C ALA A 151 -23.17 19.02 -12.25
N TYR A 152 -23.34 20.03 -11.39
CA TYR A 152 -23.88 21.34 -11.79
C TYR A 152 -23.05 22.50 -11.20
N PRO A 153 -22.98 23.65 -11.90
CA PRO A 153 -22.42 24.88 -11.32
C PRO A 153 -23.11 25.27 -10.01
N ILE A 154 -22.35 25.83 -9.08
CA ILE A 154 -22.87 26.52 -7.89
C ILE A 154 -23.16 27.97 -8.27
N GLU A 155 -24.41 28.40 -8.13
CA GLU A 155 -24.87 29.77 -8.41
C GLU A 155 -24.96 30.61 -7.13
N GLY A 156 -24.94 31.93 -7.31
CA GLY A 156 -25.02 32.90 -6.22
C GLY A 156 -23.67 33.18 -5.54
N SER A 157 -22.60 32.59 -6.07
CA SER A 157 -21.24 32.82 -5.59
C SER A 157 -20.55 33.94 -6.35
N PHE A 158 -19.43 34.43 -5.83
CA PHE A 158 -18.53 35.32 -6.57
C PHE A 158 -17.33 34.57 -7.17
N TYR A 159 -17.38 33.23 -7.22
CA TYR A 159 -16.28 32.41 -7.76
C TYR A 159 -16.02 32.72 -9.24
N GLU A 160 -17.08 32.94 -10.01
CA GLU A 160 -17.07 33.36 -11.42
C GLU A 160 -16.73 34.85 -11.62
N THR A 161 -16.13 35.50 -10.63
CA THR A 161 -15.63 36.88 -10.79
C THR A 161 -14.21 36.86 -11.38
N PRO A 162 -13.93 37.60 -12.46
CA PRO A 162 -12.57 37.75 -13.00
C PRO A 162 -11.56 38.29 -11.97
N LEU A 163 -10.29 37.90 -12.11
CA LEU A 163 -9.19 38.41 -11.28
C LEU A 163 -8.80 39.84 -11.68
N SER A 164 -8.83 40.14 -12.98
CA SER A 164 -8.69 41.48 -13.55
C SER A 164 -9.87 41.83 -14.44
N SER A 165 -10.07 43.13 -14.72
CA SER A 165 -11.13 43.61 -15.62
C SER A 165 -10.92 43.23 -17.09
N GLU A 166 -9.73 42.75 -17.44
CA GLU A 166 -9.37 42.33 -18.81
C GLU A 166 -9.54 40.81 -19.00
N ASP A 167 -9.66 40.04 -17.92
CA ASP A 167 -9.81 38.59 -17.98
C ASP A 167 -11.22 38.19 -18.44
N THR A 168 -11.30 37.28 -19.40
CA THR A 168 -12.54 36.62 -19.81
C THR A 168 -12.55 35.16 -19.34
N ASP A 169 -13.72 34.53 -19.41
CA ASP A 169 -13.94 33.12 -19.08
C ASP A 169 -13.63 32.74 -17.61
N PRO A 170 -14.05 33.53 -16.61
CA PRO A 170 -13.90 33.13 -15.21
C PRO A 170 -14.65 31.81 -14.96
N PRO A 171 -14.00 30.79 -14.37
CA PRO A 171 -14.59 29.46 -14.28
C PRO A 171 -15.80 29.43 -13.33
N TYR A 172 -16.80 28.63 -13.68
CA TYR A 172 -17.78 28.17 -12.69
C TYR A 172 -17.16 27.12 -11.79
N LEU A 173 -17.48 27.20 -10.49
CA LEU A 173 -17.29 26.09 -9.57
C LEU A 173 -18.44 25.09 -9.76
N VAL A 174 -18.13 23.88 -10.21
CA VAL A 174 -19.07 22.79 -10.45
C VAL A 174 -18.98 21.79 -9.31
N ALA A 175 -20.13 21.27 -8.86
CA ALA A 175 -20.21 20.25 -7.83
C ALA A 175 -20.97 19.02 -8.32
N ASP A 176 -20.33 17.85 -8.19
CA ASP A 176 -20.95 16.53 -8.24
C ASP A 176 -21.14 16.03 -6.81
N LEU A 177 -22.39 15.81 -6.40
CA LEU A 177 -22.72 15.45 -5.03
C LEU A 177 -22.46 13.97 -4.72
N LEU A 178 -22.13 13.13 -5.71
CA LEU A 178 -21.86 11.70 -5.52
C LEU A 178 -23.02 10.94 -4.84
N GLY A 179 -24.25 11.46 -4.94
CA GLY A 179 -25.43 10.92 -4.27
C GLY A 179 -25.66 11.40 -2.85
N ASN A 180 -24.84 12.33 -2.34
CA ASN A 180 -25.06 13.03 -1.08
C ASN A 180 -26.06 14.20 -1.23
N GLU A 181 -26.52 14.74 -0.12
CA GLU A 181 -27.22 16.03 -0.07
C GLU A 181 -26.26 17.19 -0.38
N PHE A 182 -26.81 18.36 -0.71
CA PHE A 182 -26.01 19.56 -0.94
C PHE A 182 -25.23 19.92 0.35
N PRO A 183 -23.90 20.12 0.29
CA PRO A 183 -23.10 20.32 1.49
C PRO A 183 -23.45 21.59 2.26
N ASP A 184 -23.17 21.61 3.56
CA ASP A 184 -23.34 22.81 4.37
C ASP A 184 -22.38 23.93 3.93
N ILE A 185 -22.81 25.18 4.11
CA ILE A 185 -22.05 26.37 3.75
C ILE A 185 -20.67 26.40 4.43
N GLY A 186 -20.59 25.94 5.69
CA GLY A 186 -19.32 25.89 6.43
C GLY A 186 -18.29 24.98 5.76
N PHE A 187 -18.72 23.83 5.25
CA PHE A 187 -17.90 22.94 4.44
C PHE A 187 -17.50 23.58 3.11
N LEU A 188 -18.45 24.16 2.36
CA LEU A 188 -18.16 24.79 1.06
C LEU A 188 -17.12 25.91 1.19
N LYS A 189 -17.26 26.77 2.20
CA LYS A 189 -16.28 27.84 2.49
C LYS A 189 -14.88 27.28 2.75
N LYS A 190 -14.76 26.17 3.50
CA LYS A 190 -13.46 25.52 3.76
C LYS A 190 -12.87 24.93 2.48
N ALA A 191 -13.67 24.21 1.70
CA ALA A 191 -13.22 23.57 0.46
C ALA A 191 -12.75 24.61 -0.57
N ILE A 192 -13.53 25.68 -0.75
CA ILE A 192 -13.22 26.78 -1.69
C ILE A 192 -11.97 27.52 -1.26
N ARG A 193 -11.87 27.86 0.03
CA ARG A 193 -10.66 28.46 0.57
C ARG A 193 -9.44 27.58 0.32
N ALA A 194 -9.55 26.27 0.55
CA ALA A 194 -8.45 25.34 0.27
C ALA A 194 -8.08 25.28 -1.22
N ILE A 195 -9.05 25.33 -2.14
CA ILE A 195 -8.77 25.42 -3.59
C ILE A 195 -7.98 26.70 -3.88
N LEU A 196 -8.51 27.87 -3.48
CA LEU A 196 -7.91 29.15 -3.82
C LEU A 196 -6.55 29.39 -3.12
N GLU A 197 -6.40 28.99 -1.85
CA GLU A 197 -5.17 29.20 -1.07
C GLU A 197 -4.09 28.15 -1.34
N ARG A 198 -4.44 26.89 -1.64
CA ARG A 198 -3.44 25.82 -1.82
C ARG A 198 -3.11 25.59 -3.28
N LYS A 199 -4.11 25.53 -4.16
CA LYS A 199 -3.91 25.28 -5.60
C LYS A 199 -3.53 26.58 -6.33
N TYR A 200 -4.25 27.67 -6.05
CA TYR A 200 -4.09 28.94 -6.74
C TYR A 200 -3.35 30.01 -5.92
N SER A 201 -2.46 29.58 -5.01
CA SER A 201 -1.71 30.46 -4.11
C SER A 201 -0.93 31.57 -4.82
N GLU A 202 -0.39 31.29 -6.02
CA GLU A 202 0.38 32.25 -6.82
C GLU A 202 -0.51 33.17 -7.70
N LEU A 203 -1.81 32.87 -7.82
CA LEU A 203 -2.74 33.56 -8.74
C LEU A 203 -3.80 34.38 -8.02
N CYS A 204 -4.34 33.91 -6.89
CA CYS A 204 -5.46 34.54 -6.20
C CYS A 204 -4.98 35.44 -5.03
N PRO A 205 -5.16 36.77 -5.10
CA PRO A 205 -4.89 37.67 -3.98
C PRO A 205 -5.77 37.37 -2.77
N LYS A 206 -5.30 37.73 -1.56
CA LYS A 206 -6.04 37.50 -0.31
C LYS A 206 -7.42 38.18 -0.33
N GLU A 207 -7.53 39.37 -0.89
CA GLU A 207 -8.77 40.12 -1.03
C GLU A 207 -9.78 39.40 -1.90
N TYR A 208 -9.32 38.77 -2.99
CA TYR A 208 -10.14 37.95 -3.87
C TYR A 208 -10.67 36.73 -3.11
N ILE A 209 -9.80 36.02 -2.40
CA ILE A 209 -10.16 34.84 -1.62
C ILE A 209 -11.23 35.18 -0.58
N GLU A 210 -11.04 36.25 0.18
CA GLU A 210 -12.03 36.68 1.18
C GLU A 210 -13.36 37.08 0.55
N ARG A 211 -13.34 37.78 -0.60
CA ARG A 211 -14.54 38.16 -1.33
C ARG A 211 -15.33 36.93 -1.79
N VAL A 212 -14.67 35.96 -2.41
CA VAL A 212 -15.30 34.71 -2.86
C VAL A 212 -15.82 33.91 -1.67
N VAL A 213 -15.03 33.73 -0.60
CA VAL A 213 -15.47 32.95 0.56
C VAL A 213 -16.67 33.60 1.26
N ARG A 214 -16.72 34.93 1.36
CA ARG A 214 -17.85 35.66 1.98
C ARG A 214 -19.12 35.63 1.14
N SER A 215 -19.04 35.48 -0.19
CA SER A 215 -20.26 35.38 -1.01
C SER A 215 -21.11 34.16 -0.65
N PHE A 216 -20.51 33.13 -0.03
CA PHE A 216 -21.23 31.95 0.42
C PHE A 216 -22.07 32.17 1.68
N ASP A 217 -21.96 33.33 2.33
CA ASP A 217 -22.85 33.72 3.44
C ASP A 217 -24.21 34.25 2.94
N ASP A 218 -24.35 34.48 1.63
CA ASP A 218 -25.61 34.90 1.00
C ASP A 218 -26.62 33.74 0.93
N PRO A 219 -27.91 33.97 1.25
CA PRO A 219 -28.96 32.94 1.12
C PRO A 219 -29.17 32.41 -0.31
N GLY A 220 -28.58 33.03 -1.34
CA GLY A 220 -28.72 32.63 -2.75
C GLY A 220 -27.94 31.41 -3.21
N ILE A 221 -27.06 30.82 -2.39
CA ILE A 221 -26.19 29.69 -2.80
C ILE A 221 -27.01 28.43 -3.08
N LYS A 222 -26.92 27.95 -4.33
CA LYS A 222 -27.62 26.73 -4.78
C LYS A 222 -26.92 26.10 -5.98
N LEU A 223 -27.27 24.85 -6.31
CA LEU A 223 -26.90 24.28 -7.60
C LEU A 223 -27.78 24.86 -8.71
N ARG A 224 -27.14 25.17 -9.84
CA ARG A 224 -27.83 25.55 -11.08
C ARG A 224 -28.81 24.46 -11.49
N VAL A 225 -29.98 24.87 -11.95
CA VAL A 225 -30.96 23.95 -12.53
C VAL A 225 -30.41 23.30 -13.82
N PRO A 226 -30.75 22.02 -14.11
CA PRO A 226 -30.26 21.36 -15.32
C PRO A 226 -30.64 22.13 -16.59
N ARG A 227 -29.67 22.38 -17.48
CA ARG A 227 -29.88 23.17 -18.70
C ARG A 227 -29.80 22.33 -19.97
N TYR A 228 -28.95 21.30 -19.98
CA TYR A 228 -28.63 20.49 -21.15
C TYR A 228 -29.15 19.06 -21.06
N GLN A 229 -29.74 18.67 -19.92
CA GLN A 229 -30.32 17.35 -19.73
C GLN A 229 -31.53 17.11 -20.64
N LYS A 230 -31.47 16.02 -21.41
CA LYS A 230 -32.60 15.49 -22.20
C LYS A 230 -33.14 14.15 -21.69
N HIS A 231 -32.46 13.52 -20.71
CA HIS A 231 -32.75 12.17 -20.23
C HIS A 231 -32.74 12.10 -18.69
N LYS A 232 -33.44 11.09 -18.16
CA LYS A 232 -33.49 10.77 -16.71
C LYS A 232 -32.07 10.46 -16.21
N LEU A 233 -31.69 10.98 -15.04
CA LEU A 233 -30.43 10.66 -14.37
C LEU A 233 -30.30 9.13 -14.24
N ASP A 234 -29.15 8.57 -14.62
CA ASP A 234 -28.81 7.20 -14.26
C ASP A 234 -28.89 7.05 -12.74
N GLU A 235 -29.47 5.95 -12.25
CA GLU A 235 -29.70 5.73 -10.82
C GLU A 235 -28.43 5.99 -9.99
N VAL A 236 -28.66 6.73 -8.91
CA VAL A 236 -27.73 7.28 -7.91
C VAL A 236 -26.51 6.38 -7.65
N VAL A 237 -25.32 7.00 -7.77
CA VAL A 237 -23.96 6.53 -7.38
C VAL A 237 -23.94 5.56 -6.20
N ASN A 238 -24.80 5.76 -5.20
CA ASN A 238 -24.89 4.94 -3.98
C ASN A 238 -25.11 3.43 -4.20
N SER A 239 -25.70 2.98 -5.31
CA SER A 239 -25.92 1.53 -5.53
C SER A 239 -24.80 0.82 -6.31
N LYS A 240 -24.03 1.56 -7.12
CA LYS A 240 -23.10 1.02 -8.13
C LYS A 240 -21.69 0.73 -7.59
N TYR A 241 -21.28 1.41 -6.51
CA TYR A 241 -19.92 1.36 -5.93
C TYR A 241 -19.87 0.69 -4.55
N LYS A 242 -20.80 -0.24 -4.28
CA LYS A 242 -20.77 -1.05 -3.05
C LYS A 242 -19.41 -1.74 -2.89
N ASP A 243 -19.08 -2.04 -1.63
CA ASP A 243 -17.96 -2.81 -1.10
C ASP A 243 -17.83 -4.22 -1.72
N ILE A 244 -17.69 -4.27 -3.04
CA ILE A 244 -17.73 -5.46 -3.88
C ILE A 244 -16.30 -5.97 -4.05
N ILE A 245 -16.14 -7.26 -3.85
CA ILE A 245 -14.94 -8.01 -4.17
C ILE A 245 -15.14 -8.63 -5.54
N ILE A 246 -14.28 -8.26 -6.48
CA ILE A 246 -14.26 -8.88 -7.80
C ILE A 246 -13.47 -10.19 -7.70
N TYR A 247 -14.00 -11.27 -8.24
CA TYR A 247 -13.26 -12.52 -8.35
C TYR A 247 -13.21 -13.03 -9.79
N VAL A 248 -12.12 -13.70 -10.12
CA VAL A 248 -11.91 -14.41 -11.37
C VAL A 248 -11.76 -15.89 -11.00
N ALA A 249 -12.48 -16.76 -11.70
CA ALA A 249 -12.38 -18.20 -11.50
C ALA A 249 -11.69 -18.83 -12.71
N ASN A 250 -10.76 -19.75 -12.46
CA ASN A 250 -10.10 -20.48 -13.54
C ASN A 250 -11.11 -21.37 -14.29
N GLU A 251 -11.36 -21.11 -15.58
CA GLU A 251 -12.32 -21.85 -16.41
C GLU A 251 -11.84 -23.27 -16.77
N ALA A 252 -10.56 -23.45 -17.13
CA ALA A 252 -10.00 -24.75 -17.48
C ALA A 252 -9.47 -25.53 -16.27
N HIS A 253 -9.96 -25.25 -15.06
CA HIS A 253 -9.48 -25.96 -13.88
C HIS A 253 -9.91 -27.44 -13.87
N ASN A 254 -11.11 -27.74 -14.39
CA ASN A 254 -11.77 -29.04 -14.25
C ASN A 254 -11.15 -30.16 -15.10
N ILE A 255 -10.45 -29.82 -16.19
CA ILE A 255 -9.80 -30.79 -17.10
C ILE A 255 -8.63 -31.51 -16.44
N HIS A 256 -8.01 -30.89 -15.42
CA HIS A 256 -6.93 -31.50 -14.66
C HIS A 256 -7.50 -32.31 -13.49
N HIS A 257 -7.80 -33.60 -13.68
CA HIS A 257 -8.40 -34.45 -12.65
C HIS A 257 -7.66 -35.78 -12.53
N VAL A 258 -6.82 -35.88 -11.50
CA VAL A 258 -6.16 -37.12 -11.10
C VAL A 258 -7.10 -37.88 -10.17
N LYS A 259 -7.46 -39.12 -10.52
CA LYS A 259 -8.42 -39.96 -9.78
C LYS A 259 -7.76 -41.01 -8.88
N GLU A 260 -6.47 -40.86 -8.66
CA GLU A 260 -5.67 -41.82 -7.88
C GLU A 260 -5.92 -41.62 -6.38
N ARG A 261 -5.88 -42.73 -5.64
CA ARG A 261 -6.14 -42.72 -4.19
C ARG A 261 -5.05 -41.91 -3.48
N GLY A 262 -5.47 -40.93 -2.67
CA GLY A 262 -4.56 -40.07 -1.90
C GLY A 262 -4.25 -38.73 -2.56
N TYR A 263 -4.61 -38.52 -3.84
CA TYR A 263 -4.47 -37.21 -4.48
C TYR A 263 -5.61 -36.28 -4.04
N VAL A 264 -5.29 -35.23 -3.29
CA VAL A 264 -6.27 -34.37 -2.62
C VAL A 264 -6.66 -33.13 -3.44
N GLU A 265 -5.80 -32.69 -4.36
CA GLU A 265 -6.00 -31.51 -5.20
C GLU A 265 -7.05 -31.82 -6.30
N SER A 266 -8.34 -31.76 -5.98
CA SER A 266 -9.42 -32.20 -6.89
C SER A 266 -10.28 -31.05 -7.43
N PRO A 267 -10.94 -31.20 -8.60
CA PRO A 267 -11.82 -30.16 -9.16
C PRO A 267 -12.98 -29.74 -8.24
N VAL A 268 -13.38 -30.63 -7.32
CA VAL A 268 -14.45 -30.38 -6.34
C VAL A 268 -14.13 -29.18 -5.45
N ARG A 269 -12.85 -28.89 -5.19
CA ARG A 269 -12.40 -27.76 -4.36
C ARG A 269 -12.97 -26.42 -4.84
N LEU A 270 -12.79 -26.12 -6.13
CA LEU A 270 -13.29 -24.88 -6.72
C LEU A 270 -14.82 -24.83 -6.75
N LYS A 271 -15.46 -25.97 -7.05
CA LYS A 271 -16.93 -26.08 -7.06
C LYS A 271 -17.54 -25.72 -5.70
N VAL A 272 -16.98 -26.23 -4.60
CA VAL A 272 -17.52 -25.95 -3.25
C VAL A 272 -17.25 -24.52 -2.79
N ILE A 273 -16.11 -23.92 -3.19
CA ILE A 273 -15.83 -22.51 -2.92
C ILE A 273 -16.81 -21.63 -3.69
N LEU A 274 -16.94 -21.82 -5.02
CA LEU A 274 -17.86 -21.06 -5.87
C LEU A 274 -19.29 -21.09 -5.34
N GLY A 275 -19.80 -22.27 -4.99
CA GLY A 275 -21.17 -22.42 -4.48
C GLY A 275 -21.45 -21.66 -3.18
N GLU A 276 -20.43 -21.32 -2.40
CA GLU A 276 -20.57 -20.48 -1.21
C GLU A 276 -20.33 -18.99 -1.50
N LEU A 277 -19.45 -18.65 -2.46
CA LEU A 277 -19.19 -17.26 -2.86
C LEU A 277 -20.37 -16.66 -3.63
N GLU A 278 -21.06 -17.43 -4.46
CA GLU A 278 -22.25 -16.99 -5.21
C GLU A 278 -23.41 -16.60 -4.30
N LYS A 279 -23.40 -17.03 -3.03
CA LYS A 279 -24.38 -16.62 -2.01
C LYS A 279 -24.12 -15.21 -1.46
N LEU A 280 -22.95 -14.64 -1.73
CA LEU A 280 -22.55 -13.33 -1.22
C LEU A 280 -22.83 -12.26 -2.27
N SER A 281 -23.77 -11.36 -1.98
CA SER A 281 -24.15 -10.27 -2.90
C SER A 281 -23.04 -9.27 -3.21
N PHE A 282 -21.98 -9.25 -2.42
CA PHE A 282 -20.78 -8.43 -2.61
C PHE A 282 -19.66 -9.14 -3.37
N MET A 283 -19.83 -10.39 -3.79
CA MET A 283 -18.87 -11.09 -4.64
C MET A 283 -19.34 -11.02 -6.10
N LYS A 284 -18.50 -10.50 -7.01
CA LYS A 284 -18.85 -10.41 -8.44
C LYS A 284 -17.82 -11.12 -9.30
N LYS A 285 -18.29 -12.09 -10.10
CA LYS A 285 -17.45 -12.79 -11.07
C LYS A 285 -17.11 -11.88 -12.26
N VAL A 286 -15.87 -11.98 -12.74
CA VAL A 286 -15.44 -11.51 -14.05
C VAL A 286 -14.75 -12.68 -14.76
N ASP A 287 -14.92 -12.74 -16.09
CA ASP A 287 -14.31 -13.79 -16.91
C ASP A 287 -12.81 -13.56 -17.08
N SER A 288 -12.03 -14.64 -17.04
CA SER A 288 -10.59 -14.58 -17.32
C SER A 288 -10.33 -14.23 -18.78
N ILE A 289 -9.30 -13.41 -19.03
CA ILE A 289 -8.79 -13.15 -20.38
C ILE A 289 -7.42 -13.78 -20.57
N SER A 290 -7.03 -14.03 -21.83
CA SER A 290 -5.74 -14.65 -22.12
C SER A 290 -4.59 -13.65 -22.17
N TYR A 291 -3.44 -14.04 -21.62
CA TYR A 291 -2.23 -13.24 -21.59
C TYR A 291 -1.10 -13.84 -22.47
N PRO A 292 -0.14 -13.03 -22.93
CA PRO A 292 1.05 -13.55 -23.59
C PRO A 292 2.00 -14.26 -22.62
N ASP A 293 2.69 -15.29 -23.09
CA ASP A 293 3.62 -16.10 -22.27
C ASP A 293 4.79 -15.30 -21.66
N ARG A 294 5.04 -14.06 -22.10
CA ARG A 294 6.05 -13.17 -21.49
C ARG A 294 5.82 -12.96 -19.98
N PHE A 295 4.58 -12.99 -19.51
CA PHE A 295 4.29 -12.87 -18.08
C PHE A 295 4.74 -14.11 -17.33
N LEU A 296 4.47 -15.30 -17.88
CA LEU A 296 4.95 -16.57 -17.35
C LEU A 296 6.50 -16.62 -17.34
N LEU A 297 7.12 -16.22 -18.44
CA LEU A 297 8.58 -16.19 -18.62
C LEU A 297 9.29 -15.08 -17.84
N SER A 298 8.56 -14.11 -17.28
CA SER A 298 9.14 -13.09 -16.39
C SER A 298 9.51 -13.66 -15.02
N VAL A 299 8.93 -14.80 -14.66
CA VAL A 299 9.16 -15.50 -13.40
C VAL A 299 9.91 -16.81 -13.62
N HIS A 300 9.42 -17.64 -14.53
CA HIS A 300 9.96 -18.97 -14.73
C HIS A 300 11.03 -19.02 -15.81
N ASP A 301 11.97 -19.95 -15.62
CA ASP A 301 12.97 -20.29 -16.62
C ASP A 301 12.32 -20.78 -17.94
N PRO A 302 12.78 -20.30 -19.11
CA PRO A 302 12.20 -20.68 -20.40
C PRO A 302 12.30 -22.18 -20.71
N ASP A 303 13.37 -22.87 -20.31
CA ASP A 303 13.52 -24.31 -20.54
C ASP A 303 12.53 -25.10 -19.69
N TYR A 304 12.28 -24.66 -18.46
CA TYR A 304 11.28 -25.24 -17.58
C TYR A 304 9.86 -25.13 -18.18
N VAL A 305 9.46 -23.93 -18.62
CA VAL A 305 8.15 -23.71 -19.26
C VAL A 305 8.02 -24.54 -20.53
N SER A 306 9.08 -24.57 -21.37
CA SER A 306 9.12 -25.38 -22.59
C SER A 306 9.00 -26.88 -22.28
N TYR A 307 9.66 -27.33 -21.21
CA TYR A 307 9.59 -28.71 -20.75
C TYR A 307 8.19 -29.09 -20.31
N ILE A 308 7.56 -28.38 -19.36
CA ILE A 308 6.21 -28.72 -18.87
C ILE A 308 5.23 -28.79 -20.04
N LYS A 309 5.29 -27.81 -20.95
CA LYS A 309 4.44 -27.79 -22.15
C LYS A 309 4.61 -29.05 -23.00
N LYS A 310 5.85 -29.38 -23.38
CA LYS A 310 6.15 -30.55 -24.22
C LYS A 310 5.85 -31.87 -23.52
N ALA A 311 6.25 -31.98 -22.24
CA ALA A 311 6.04 -33.16 -21.44
C ALA A 311 4.54 -33.47 -21.33
N CYS A 312 3.72 -32.49 -20.91
CA CYS A 312 2.26 -32.67 -20.82
C CYS A 312 1.66 -33.11 -22.16
N PHE A 313 1.98 -32.43 -23.26
CA PHE A 313 1.45 -32.81 -24.58
C PHE A 313 1.91 -34.19 -25.08
N SER A 314 3.03 -34.70 -24.58
CA SER A 314 3.53 -36.03 -24.93
C SER A 314 2.92 -37.16 -24.09
N VAL A 315 2.30 -36.85 -22.94
CA VAL A 315 1.66 -37.87 -22.09
C VAL A 315 0.34 -38.31 -22.72
N PRO A 316 0.12 -39.64 -22.94
CA PRO A 316 -1.15 -40.14 -23.45
C PRO A 316 -2.34 -39.78 -22.55
N ASP A 317 -3.54 -39.73 -23.14
CA ASP A 317 -4.76 -39.45 -22.38
C ASP A 317 -4.94 -40.44 -21.21
N LYS A 318 -5.40 -39.94 -20.07
CA LYS A 318 -5.59 -40.69 -18.81
C LYS A 318 -4.32 -41.37 -18.25
N LYS A 319 -3.13 -40.99 -18.72
CA LYS A 319 -1.85 -41.36 -18.12
C LYS A 319 -1.25 -40.18 -17.35
N SER A 320 -0.42 -40.51 -16.38
CA SER A 320 0.34 -39.57 -15.55
C SER A 320 1.80 -40.00 -15.54
N VAL A 321 2.70 -39.03 -15.54
CA VAL A 321 4.13 -39.22 -15.27
C VAL A 321 4.41 -38.70 -13.87
N TYR A 322 4.89 -39.59 -13.01
CA TYR A 322 5.39 -39.25 -11.69
C TYR A 322 6.91 -39.25 -11.71
N PRO A 323 7.57 -38.16 -11.29
CA PRO A 323 9.01 -38.16 -11.11
C PRO A 323 9.41 -39.10 -9.96
N TYR A 324 10.50 -39.85 -10.15
CA TYR A 324 11.03 -40.78 -9.16
C TYR A 324 12.57 -40.77 -9.05
N VAL A 325 13.26 -40.01 -9.92
CA VAL A 325 14.73 -39.85 -9.90
C VAL A 325 15.07 -38.36 -9.97
N PHE A 326 15.80 -37.86 -8.98
CA PHE A 326 16.13 -36.43 -8.84
C PHE A 326 17.65 -36.19 -8.92
N PRO A 327 18.13 -35.18 -9.65
CA PRO A 327 19.55 -34.95 -9.87
C PRO A 327 20.22 -34.17 -8.71
N ILE A 328 20.40 -34.81 -7.55
CA ILE A 328 20.99 -34.15 -6.36
C ILE A 328 22.48 -33.81 -6.54
N ARG A 329 23.26 -34.71 -7.16
CA ARG A 329 24.73 -34.59 -7.26
C ARG A 329 25.22 -33.85 -8.50
N ASN A 330 24.45 -33.86 -9.58
CA ASN A 330 24.87 -33.29 -10.87
C ASN A 330 23.66 -32.88 -11.72
N GLU A 331 23.34 -31.59 -11.70
CA GLU A 331 22.29 -31.00 -12.53
C GLU A 331 22.78 -30.58 -13.94
N SER A 332 24.06 -30.72 -14.28
CA SER A 332 24.56 -30.26 -15.59
C SER A 332 24.09 -31.10 -16.79
N ARG A 333 23.58 -32.31 -16.56
CA ARG A 333 23.19 -33.26 -17.63
C ARG A 333 21.71 -33.60 -17.58
N LYS A 334 20.92 -32.95 -18.44
CA LYS A 334 19.47 -33.20 -18.59
C LYS A 334 19.21 -34.56 -19.28
N PRO A 335 18.41 -35.48 -18.71
CA PRO A 335 18.02 -36.74 -19.36
C PRO A 335 17.32 -36.48 -20.71
N LYS A 336 17.55 -37.31 -21.73
CA LYS A 336 16.90 -37.11 -23.06
C LYS A 336 15.41 -37.46 -23.03
N GLU A 337 15.04 -38.52 -22.30
CA GLU A 337 13.67 -39.00 -22.18
C GLU A 337 12.82 -38.06 -21.32
N MET A 338 11.64 -37.65 -21.83
CA MET A 338 10.80 -36.64 -21.17
C MET A 338 10.27 -37.10 -19.82
N ALA A 339 9.91 -38.38 -19.68
CA ALA A 339 9.39 -38.93 -18.43
C ALA A 339 10.46 -38.94 -17.33
N ILE A 340 11.69 -39.36 -17.65
CA ILE A 340 12.83 -39.34 -16.71
C ILE A 340 13.23 -37.90 -16.39
N ARG A 341 13.19 -37.01 -17.38
CA ARG A 341 13.48 -35.58 -17.19
C ARG A 341 12.50 -34.90 -16.22
N ALA A 342 11.37 -35.51 -15.86
CA ALA A 342 10.43 -34.92 -14.90
C ALA A 342 11.10 -34.61 -13.55
N GLY A 343 11.92 -35.52 -13.03
CA GLY A 343 12.62 -35.27 -11.76
C GLY A 343 13.75 -34.25 -11.84
N TYR A 344 14.14 -33.80 -13.04
CA TYR A 344 15.03 -32.65 -13.20
C TYR A 344 14.32 -31.33 -12.88
N TYR A 345 13.02 -31.27 -13.12
CA TYR A 345 12.19 -30.07 -12.98
C TYR A 345 11.14 -30.22 -11.87
N CYS A 346 11.27 -31.22 -10.99
CA CYS A 346 10.31 -31.47 -9.91
C CYS A 346 11.03 -31.60 -8.57
N ILE A 347 10.38 -31.16 -7.50
CA ILE A 347 10.88 -31.25 -6.11
C ILE A 347 10.19 -32.35 -5.27
N ASP A 348 9.19 -33.03 -5.82
CA ASP A 348 8.46 -34.11 -5.12
C ASP A 348 8.15 -35.30 -6.03
N THR A 349 7.54 -36.37 -5.47
CA THR A 349 7.12 -37.57 -6.21
C THR A 349 5.60 -37.69 -6.40
N PHE A 350 4.81 -36.70 -5.98
CA PHE A 350 3.34 -36.79 -5.90
C PHE A 350 2.60 -35.76 -6.74
N THR A 351 3.32 -34.88 -7.45
CA THR A 351 2.78 -33.93 -8.42
C THR A 351 2.92 -34.51 -9.84
N PRO A 352 1.85 -35.03 -10.48
CA PRO A 352 1.96 -35.72 -11.76
C PRO A 352 1.89 -34.80 -12.98
N LEU A 353 2.66 -35.10 -14.02
CA LEU A 353 2.42 -34.52 -15.34
C LEU A 353 1.42 -35.39 -16.14
N ASN A 354 0.31 -34.79 -16.59
CA ASN A 354 -0.64 -35.40 -17.53
C ASN A 354 -0.98 -34.45 -18.69
N ALA A 355 -1.74 -34.94 -19.66
CA ALA A 355 -2.12 -34.19 -20.87
C ALA A 355 -2.80 -32.83 -20.62
N ASN A 356 -3.39 -32.63 -19.44
CA ASN A 356 -4.16 -31.44 -19.10
C ASN A 356 -3.48 -30.52 -18.09
N ALA A 357 -2.40 -30.95 -17.42
CA ALA A 357 -1.71 -30.18 -16.38
C ALA A 357 -1.24 -28.81 -16.90
N TYR A 358 -0.52 -28.77 -18.03
CA TYR A 358 -0.10 -27.50 -18.65
C TYR A 358 -1.28 -26.57 -18.99
N LYS A 359 -2.35 -27.11 -19.59
CA LYS A 359 -3.51 -26.31 -20.00
C LYS A 359 -4.21 -25.68 -18.78
N ALA A 360 -4.44 -26.47 -17.74
CA ALA A 360 -5.06 -26.00 -16.50
C ALA A 360 -4.18 -24.98 -15.77
N ALA A 361 -2.87 -25.23 -15.66
CA ALA A 361 -1.91 -24.32 -15.03
C ALA A 361 -1.75 -23.01 -15.81
N ARG A 362 -1.70 -23.06 -17.15
CA ARG A 362 -1.67 -21.85 -17.98
C ARG A 362 -2.96 -21.03 -17.81
N SER A 363 -4.12 -21.69 -17.72
CA SER A 363 -5.40 -21.01 -17.44
C SER A 363 -5.45 -20.39 -16.02
N ALA A 364 -4.79 -21.00 -15.03
CA ALA A 364 -4.62 -20.41 -13.70
C ALA A 364 -3.80 -19.11 -13.76
N VAL A 365 -2.75 -19.07 -14.60
CA VAL A 365 -1.97 -17.85 -14.85
C VAL A 365 -2.80 -16.75 -15.51
N ASP A 366 -3.66 -17.09 -16.47
CA ASP A 366 -4.58 -16.12 -17.07
C ASP A 366 -5.60 -15.57 -16.05
N CYS A 367 -6.10 -16.44 -15.16
CA CYS A 367 -6.98 -16.06 -14.05
C CYS A 367 -6.30 -15.06 -13.08
N VAL A 368 -5.08 -15.37 -12.60
CA VAL A 368 -4.39 -14.50 -11.64
C VAL A 368 -3.98 -13.16 -12.27
N LEU A 369 -3.57 -13.14 -13.54
CA LEU A 369 -3.26 -11.89 -14.25
C LEU A 369 -4.52 -11.04 -14.49
N THR A 370 -5.66 -11.66 -14.79
CA THR A 370 -6.94 -10.95 -14.90
C THR A 370 -7.32 -10.29 -13.56
N ALA A 371 -7.21 -11.03 -12.45
CA ALA A 371 -7.48 -10.47 -11.12
C ALA A 371 -6.47 -9.36 -10.73
N THR A 372 -5.22 -9.49 -11.19
CA THR A 372 -4.19 -8.45 -11.03
C THR A 372 -4.55 -7.18 -11.80
N ASP A 373 -5.05 -7.29 -13.04
CA ASP A 373 -5.51 -6.14 -13.82
C ASP A 373 -6.74 -5.46 -13.19
N VAL A 374 -7.63 -6.23 -12.55
CA VAL A 374 -8.73 -5.67 -11.75
C VAL A 374 -8.18 -4.81 -10.60
N LEU A 375 -7.15 -5.28 -9.90
CA LEU A 375 -6.51 -4.49 -8.84
C LEU A 375 -5.82 -3.24 -9.38
N LEU A 376 -5.09 -3.36 -10.50
CA LEU A 376 -4.46 -2.23 -11.19
C LEU A 376 -5.48 -1.20 -11.69
N SER A 377 -6.70 -1.62 -12.04
CA SER A 377 -7.80 -0.71 -12.38
C SER A 377 -8.31 0.11 -11.17
N GLY A 378 -7.74 -0.15 -10.00
CA GLY A 378 -7.97 0.55 -8.76
C GLY A 378 -9.13 0.01 -7.94
N LYS A 379 -9.56 -1.25 -8.16
CA LYS A 379 -10.41 -1.96 -7.20
C LYS A 379 -9.61 -2.25 -5.94
N LYS A 380 -10.27 -2.23 -4.78
CA LYS A 380 -9.61 -2.41 -3.48
C LYS A 380 -9.21 -3.85 -3.23
N VAL A 381 -10.08 -4.80 -3.57
CA VAL A 381 -9.86 -6.23 -3.37
C VAL A 381 -10.22 -6.99 -4.64
N ALA A 382 -9.32 -7.89 -5.05
CA ALA A 382 -9.57 -8.86 -6.11
C ALA A 382 -9.24 -10.27 -5.61
N TYR A 383 -9.92 -11.29 -6.14
CA TYR A 383 -9.67 -12.68 -5.81
C TYR A 383 -9.44 -13.54 -7.06
N ALA A 384 -8.28 -14.18 -7.14
CA ALA A 384 -7.95 -15.18 -8.13
C ALA A 384 -8.25 -16.59 -7.57
N LEU A 385 -9.43 -17.12 -7.92
CA LEU A 385 -9.81 -18.49 -7.60
C LEU A 385 -9.18 -19.45 -8.62
N VAL A 386 -7.94 -19.82 -8.35
CA VAL A 386 -7.10 -20.65 -9.23
C VAL A 386 -7.06 -22.11 -8.79
N ARG A 387 -6.81 -22.98 -9.77
CA ARG A 387 -6.45 -24.40 -9.61
C ARG A 387 -5.82 -24.89 -10.91
N PRO A 388 -4.63 -25.51 -10.91
CA PRO A 388 -3.81 -25.87 -9.75
C PRO A 388 -3.28 -24.65 -8.96
N PRO A 389 -2.88 -24.85 -7.68
CA PRO A 389 -2.20 -23.83 -6.87
C PRO A 389 -0.82 -23.46 -7.45
N GLY A 390 -0.11 -22.53 -6.83
CA GLY A 390 1.13 -21.97 -7.36
C GLY A 390 2.31 -21.83 -6.40
N HIS A 391 2.10 -21.70 -5.08
CA HIS A 391 3.17 -21.24 -4.18
C HIS A 391 4.41 -22.15 -4.02
N HIS A 392 4.33 -23.42 -4.43
CA HIS A 392 5.47 -24.35 -4.43
C HIS A 392 6.23 -24.41 -5.76
N ALA A 393 5.74 -23.74 -6.81
CA ALA A 393 6.44 -23.69 -8.09
C ALA A 393 7.58 -22.65 -8.01
N GLU A 394 8.82 -23.11 -8.12
CA GLU A 394 10.04 -22.31 -8.13
C GLU A 394 10.33 -21.78 -9.54
N ARG A 395 11.39 -20.97 -9.68
CA ARG A 395 11.85 -20.48 -10.99
C ARG A 395 12.09 -21.61 -11.99
N ARG A 396 12.59 -22.76 -11.55
CA ARG A 396 12.94 -23.91 -12.41
C ARG A 396 12.20 -25.20 -12.08
N SER A 397 11.34 -25.24 -11.07
CA SER A 397 10.79 -26.52 -10.57
C SER A 397 9.29 -26.46 -10.30
N PHE A 398 8.58 -27.55 -10.56
CA PHE A 398 7.21 -27.79 -10.11
C PHE A 398 7.20 -28.68 -8.87
N GLY A 399 6.12 -28.66 -8.10
CA GLY A 399 5.94 -29.50 -6.92
C GLY A 399 4.80 -29.01 -6.03
N GLY A 400 4.43 -29.75 -4.99
CA GLY A 400 3.34 -29.42 -4.07
C GLY A 400 2.01 -29.17 -4.79
N PHE A 401 1.70 -29.96 -5.83
CA PHE A 401 0.58 -29.76 -6.75
C PHE A 401 0.65 -28.51 -7.65
N CYS A 402 1.71 -27.71 -7.54
CA CYS A 402 1.91 -26.44 -8.23
C CYS A 402 2.78 -26.62 -9.48
N TYR A 403 2.39 -26.03 -10.61
CA TYR A 403 3.18 -26.05 -11.86
C TYR A 403 3.69 -24.66 -12.27
N PHE A 404 2.91 -23.61 -12.01
CA PHE A 404 3.33 -22.23 -12.27
C PHE A 404 3.00 -21.37 -11.06
N ALA A 405 3.89 -20.45 -10.72
CA ALA A 405 3.89 -19.67 -9.49
C ALA A 405 2.88 -18.52 -9.57
N ASN A 406 1.58 -18.82 -9.51
CA ASN A 406 0.49 -17.86 -9.70
C ASN A 406 0.68 -16.58 -8.88
N THR A 407 0.94 -16.73 -7.58
CA THR A 407 1.17 -15.62 -6.63
C THR A 407 2.42 -14.81 -7.01
N ALA A 408 3.52 -15.47 -7.38
CA ALA A 408 4.74 -14.78 -7.78
C ALA A 408 4.62 -14.08 -9.14
N ILE A 409 3.88 -14.64 -10.10
CA ILE A 409 3.58 -14.00 -11.39
C ILE A 409 2.78 -12.70 -11.18
N ALA A 410 1.80 -12.71 -10.28
CA ALA A 410 1.07 -11.50 -9.92
C ALA A 410 1.98 -10.47 -9.24
N ALA A 411 2.83 -10.89 -8.29
CA ALA A 411 3.78 -10.00 -7.63
C ALA A 411 4.80 -9.39 -8.60
N GLN A 412 5.36 -10.19 -9.52
CA GLN A 412 6.28 -9.71 -10.56
C GLN A 412 5.61 -8.70 -11.50
N TYR A 413 4.31 -8.86 -11.76
CA TYR A 413 3.58 -7.89 -12.56
C TYR A 413 3.32 -6.60 -11.80
N LEU A 414 2.92 -6.69 -10.52
CA LEU A 414 2.63 -5.54 -9.67
C LEU A 414 3.90 -4.76 -9.29
N SER A 415 5.06 -5.43 -9.16
CA SER A 415 6.30 -4.78 -8.71
C SER A 415 6.84 -3.73 -9.69
N GLN A 416 6.42 -3.80 -10.96
CA GLN A 416 6.63 -2.76 -11.98
C GLN A 416 5.93 -1.43 -11.62
N TYR A 417 4.89 -1.48 -10.79
CA TYR A 417 4.05 -0.31 -10.45
C TYR A 417 4.20 0.15 -9.01
N GLY A 418 4.98 -0.55 -8.18
CA GLY A 418 5.29 -0.19 -6.80
C GLY A 418 5.68 -1.41 -5.97
N LYS A 419 6.21 -1.20 -4.76
CA LYS A 419 6.58 -2.29 -3.84
C LYS A 419 5.41 -3.23 -3.56
N VAL A 420 5.68 -4.54 -3.49
CA VAL A 420 4.67 -5.58 -3.24
C VAL A 420 5.00 -6.34 -1.96
N ALA A 421 4.01 -6.58 -1.10
CA ALA A 421 4.15 -7.56 -0.04
C ALA A 421 3.31 -8.79 -0.34
N ILE A 422 3.86 -9.97 -0.09
CA ILE A 422 3.13 -11.24 -0.09
C ILE A 422 3.07 -11.77 1.34
N LEU A 423 1.86 -12.13 1.77
CA LEU A 423 1.63 -12.92 2.98
C LEU A 423 1.08 -14.28 2.57
N ASP A 424 1.86 -15.33 2.79
CA ASP A 424 1.43 -16.70 2.63
C ASP A 424 0.86 -17.23 3.96
N ILE A 425 -0.43 -17.56 3.93
CA ILE A 425 -1.18 -18.12 5.07
C ILE A 425 -1.63 -19.57 4.82
N ASP A 426 -1.15 -20.19 3.73
CA ASP A 426 -1.24 -21.64 3.55
C ASP A 426 -0.50 -22.37 4.67
N TYR A 427 -0.94 -23.59 4.99
CA TYR A 427 -0.26 -24.39 6.02
C TYR A 427 1.19 -24.69 5.66
N HIS A 428 1.53 -24.77 4.37
CA HIS A 428 2.87 -25.10 3.88
C HIS A 428 3.67 -23.86 3.51
N HIS A 429 5.00 -23.97 3.61
CA HIS A 429 5.90 -22.89 3.19
C HIS A 429 5.80 -22.65 1.70
N GLY A 430 5.57 -21.40 1.30
CA GLY A 430 5.57 -20.95 -0.09
C GLY A 430 6.98 -20.84 -0.68
N ASN A 431 7.73 -21.95 -0.75
CA ASN A 431 9.12 -21.99 -1.21
C ASN A 431 9.33 -21.42 -2.62
N GLY A 432 8.34 -21.55 -3.51
CA GLY A 432 8.43 -20.97 -4.85
C GLY A 432 8.51 -19.45 -4.83
N GLN A 433 7.69 -18.80 -3.99
CA GLN A 433 7.73 -17.35 -3.84
C GLN A 433 9.06 -16.89 -3.22
N GLN A 434 9.56 -17.63 -2.22
CA GLN A 434 10.86 -17.38 -1.61
C GLN A 434 11.99 -17.46 -2.64
N ASP A 435 12.06 -18.55 -3.42
CA ASP A 435 13.07 -18.75 -4.48
C ASP A 435 13.07 -17.60 -5.50
N ILE A 436 11.88 -17.20 -5.97
CA ILE A 436 11.75 -16.21 -7.04
C ILE A 436 12.19 -14.80 -6.63
N PHE A 437 12.06 -14.44 -5.34
CA PHE A 437 12.33 -13.08 -4.83
C PHE A 437 13.48 -13.00 -3.81
N TYR A 438 14.23 -14.08 -3.61
CA TYR A 438 15.19 -14.20 -2.51
C TYR A 438 16.26 -13.10 -2.48
N ASP A 439 16.65 -12.59 -3.66
CA ASP A 439 17.68 -11.58 -3.85
C ASP A 439 17.12 -10.15 -4.04
N ARG A 440 15.81 -9.94 -3.81
CA ARG A 440 15.09 -8.70 -4.16
C ARG A 440 14.44 -8.00 -2.97
N SER A 441 14.48 -6.67 -2.99
CA SER A 441 13.87 -5.80 -1.97
C SER A 441 12.57 -5.12 -2.41
N ASP A 442 12.20 -5.21 -3.69
CA ASP A 442 10.96 -4.63 -4.23
C ASP A 442 9.73 -5.50 -3.93
N VAL A 443 9.94 -6.77 -3.56
CA VAL A 443 8.91 -7.71 -3.11
C VAL A 443 9.29 -8.29 -1.74
N LEU A 444 8.46 -8.06 -0.73
CA LEU A 444 8.60 -8.66 0.61
C LEU A 444 7.81 -9.98 0.66
N THR A 445 8.47 -11.08 0.97
CA THR A 445 7.83 -12.39 1.18
C THR A 445 7.75 -12.70 2.68
N ILE A 446 6.54 -12.98 3.17
CA ILE A 446 6.32 -13.49 4.53
C ILE A 446 5.47 -14.76 4.45
N SER A 447 5.92 -15.85 5.05
CA SER A 447 5.16 -17.11 5.07
C SER A 447 5.01 -17.64 6.50
N LEU A 448 3.79 -17.94 6.91
CA LEU A 448 3.47 -18.59 8.19
C LEU A 448 3.04 -20.03 7.90
N HIS A 449 3.82 -21.00 8.33
CA HIS A 449 3.65 -22.39 7.90
C HIS A 449 4.05 -23.38 9.01
N GLY A 450 3.63 -24.63 8.89
CA GLY A 450 4.14 -25.71 9.73
C GLY A 450 5.66 -25.83 9.58
N ASN A 451 6.37 -26.02 10.69
CA ASN A 451 7.83 -26.08 10.67
C ASN A 451 8.32 -27.16 9.66
N PRO A 452 9.27 -26.82 8.77
CA PRO A 452 9.74 -27.77 7.75
C PRO A 452 10.33 -29.07 8.32
N LYS A 453 10.67 -29.12 9.62
CA LYS A 453 11.06 -30.39 10.28
C LYS A 453 9.99 -31.49 10.21
N PHE A 454 8.72 -31.15 10.04
CA PHE A 454 7.62 -32.12 9.94
C PHE A 454 6.64 -31.84 8.80
N ALA A 455 6.64 -30.63 8.23
CA ALA A 455 5.76 -30.25 7.13
C ALA A 455 6.53 -30.07 5.81
N TYR A 456 5.88 -30.39 4.70
CA TYR A 456 6.38 -30.09 3.36
C TYR A 456 6.62 -28.57 3.21
N PRO A 457 7.72 -28.10 2.59
CA PRO A 457 8.62 -28.81 1.66
C PRO A 457 9.89 -29.40 2.29
N TYR A 458 10.01 -29.43 3.62
CA TYR A 458 11.11 -30.06 4.39
C TYR A 458 12.51 -29.43 4.30
N PHE A 459 12.86 -28.82 3.17
CA PHE A 459 14.23 -28.37 2.88
C PHE A 459 14.39 -26.85 2.83
N THR A 460 13.29 -26.11 2.93
CA THR A 460 13.24 -24.65 3.00
C THR A 460 12.12 -24.21 3.94
N GLY A 461 12.10 -22.93 4.32
CA GLY A 461 11.11 -22.37 5.24
C GLY A 461 11.65 -22.22 6.66
N PHE A 462 12.96 -22.39 6.86
CA PHE A 462 13.56 -22.17 8.17
C PHE A 462 13.70 -20.66 8.46
N GLU A 463 13.68 -20.30 9.75
CA GLU A 463 13.67 -18.90 10.22
C GLU A 463 14.95 -18.12 9.83
N ASP A 464 16.07 -18.81 9.65
CA ASP A 464 17.37 -18.26 9.27
C ASP A 464 17.50 -17.89 7.77
N GLU A 465 16.55 -18.32 6.95
CA GLU A 465 16.49 -17.98 5.53
C GLU A 465 15.90 -16.58 5.32
N VAL A 466 16.71 -15.53 5.49
CA VAL A 466 16.24 -14.13 5.53
C VAL A 466 16.41 -13.35 4.21
N GLY A 467 16.74 -14.04 3.11
CA GLY A 467 17.07 -13.44 1.82
C GLY A 467 18.56 -13.15 1.67
N GLU A 468 18.99 -12.83 0.45
CA GLU A 468 20.39 -12.58 0.11
C GLU A 468 20.59 -11.29 -0.69
N GLY A 469 21.82 -10.77 -0.74
CA GLY A 469 22.13 -9.57 -1.52
C GLY A 469 21.20 -8.39 -1.18
N ASN A 470 20.53 -7.84 -2.20
CA ASN A 470 19.56 -6.76 -2.01
C ASN A 470 18.29 -7.22 -1.28
N GLY A 471 17.96 -8.50 -1.32
CA GLY A 471 16.81 -9.11 -0.66
C GLY A 471 17.02 -9.46 0.82
N TYR A 472 18.21 -9.22 1.37
CA TYR A 472 18.47 -9.47 2.79
C TYR A 472 17.50 -8.69 3.70
N GLY A 473 16.74 -9.39 4.53
CA GLY A 473 15.68 -8.84 5.39
C GLY A 473 14.32 -8.65 4.73
N TYR A 474 14.17 -9.08 3.47
CA TYR A 474 12.94 -9.05 2.68
C TYR A 474 12.33 -10.44 2.42
N ASN A 475 12.94 -11.52 2.94
CA ASN A 475 12.28 -12.80 3.13
C ASN A 475 12.12 -13.08 4.64
N ILE A 476 10.91 -13.48 5.06
CA ILE A 476 10.61 -13.76 6.47
C ILE A 476 9.81 -15.05 6.56
N ASN A 477 10.47 -16.10 7.04
CA ASN A 477 9.81 -17.35 7.39
C ASN A 477 9.39 -17.34 8.84
N VAL A 478 8.16 -17.80 9.09
CA VAL A 478 7.61 -18.01 10.43
C VAL A 478 7.23 -19.48 10.57
N PRO A 479 8.21 -20.38 10.80
CA PRO A 479 7.93 -21.79 10.99
C PRO A 479 7.29 -22.05 12.36
N LEU A 480 6.08 -22.58 12.37
CA LEU A 480 5.22 -22.75 13.54
C LEU A 480 5.17 -24.22 14.01
N SER A 481 4.85 -24.43 15.29
CA SER A 481 4.76 -25.78 15.88
C SER A 481 3.64 -26.62 15.26
N GLU A 482 3.82 -27.95 15.29
CA GLU A 482 2.81 -28.90 14.80
C GLU A 482 1.48 -28.73 15.56
N ASN A 483 1.60 -28.46 16.87
CA ASN A 483 0.51 -28.13 17.77
C ASN A 483 0.62 -26.65 18.16
N ILE A 484 -0.10 -25.78 17.46
CA ILE A 484 -0.21 -24.35 17.78
C ILE A 484 -1.65 -24.01 18.18
N SER A 485 -1.81 -23.08 19.13
CA SER A 485 -3.11 -22.51 19.44
C SER A 485 -3.57 -21.57 18.30
N VAL A 486 -4.88 -21.39 18.17
CA VAL A 486 -5.42 -20.45 17.18
C VAL A 486 -5.01 -19.02 17.53
N GLU A 487 -4.97 -18.71 18.82
CA GLU A 487 -4.59 -17.42 19.37
C GLU A 487 -3.14 -17.06 18.99
N ASP A 488 -2.21 -18.01 19.14
CA ASP A 488 -0.80 -17.81 18.78
C ASP A 488 -0.65 -17.67 17.26
N TYR A 489 -1.34 -18.49 16.46
CA TYR A 489 -1.33 -18.35 15.01
C TYR A 489 -1.80 -16.95 14.57
N LEU A 490 -2.93 -16.46 15.12
CA LEU A 490 -3.42 -15.11 14.85
C LEU A 490 -2.46 -14.03 15.36
N HIS A 491 -1.74 -14.27 16.46
CA HIS A 491 -0.69 -13.37 16.93
C HIS A 491 0.46 -13.25 15.91
N HIS A 492 0.90 -14.37 15.32
CA HIS A 492 1.90 -14.35 14.25
C HIS A 492 1.40 -13.61 13.01
N VAL A 493 0.14 -13.83 12.59
CA VAL A 493 -0.47 -13.09 11.47
C VAL A 493 -0.46 -11.58 11.76
N SER A 494 -0.81 -11.18 12.98
CA SER A 494 -0.78 -9.77 13.40
C SER A 494 0.62 -9.15 13.29
N ARG A 495 1.66 -9.89 13.70
CA ARG A 495 3.06 -9.46 13.58
C ARG A 495 3.49 -9.34 12.11
N ALA A 496 3.10 -10.30 11.27
CA ALA A 496 3.38 -10.25 9.83
C ALA A 496 2.71 -9.04 9.17
N LEU A 497 1.43 -8.79 9.46
CA LEU A 497 0.71 -7.61 8.98
C LEU A 497 1.35 -6.30 9.44
N LYS A 498 1.87 -6.24 10.67
CA LYS A 498 2.65 -5.07 11.13
C LYS A 498 3.90 -4.86 10.30
N ARG A 499 4.68 -5.93 10.06
CA ARG A 499 5.89 -5.86 9.21
C ARG A 499 5.57 -5.43 7.78
N ILE A 500 4.42 -5.83 7.26
CA ILE A 500 3.89 -5.40 5.95
C ILE A 500 3.57 -3.89 5.98
N LYS A 501 2.92 -3.37 7.03
CA LYS A 501 2.71 -1.92 7.19
C LYS A 501 4.04 -1.16 7.21
N ASP A 502 5.02 -1.66 7.96
CA ASP A 502 6.34 -1.04 8.08
C ASP A 502 7.11 -1.05 6.74
N PHE A 503 6.90 -2.05 5.89
CA PHE A 503 7.46 -2.10 4.53
C PHE A 503 6.85 -1.06 3.58
N ALA A 504 5.65 -0.56 3.90
CA ALA A 504 4.88 0.39 3.10
C ALA A 504 4.78 -0.02 1.60
N PRO A 505 4.22 -1.22 1.30
CA PRO A 505 3.99 -1.63 -0.08
C PRO A 505 2.82 -0.84 -0.71
N VAL A 506 2.82 -0.76 -2.03
CA VAL A 506 1.70 -0.23 -2.82
C VAL A 506 0.63 -1.31 -3.02
N TYR A 507 1.04 -2.56 -3.16
CA TYR A 507 0.15 -3.70 -3.38
C TYR A 507 0.41 -4.80 -2.36
N PHE A 508 -0.67 -5.44 -1.93
CA PHE A 508 -0.63 -6.57 -1.01
C PHE A 508 -1.19 -7.82 -1.69
N ILE A 509 -0.51 -8.95 -1.55
CA ILE A 509 -0.99 -10.24 -2.04
C ILE A 509 -1.08 -11.20 -0.86
N VAL A 510 -2.18 -11.96 -0.80
CA VAL A 510 -2.35 -13.05 0.15
C VAL A 510 -2.36 -14.37 -0.61
N ALA A 511 -1.34 -15.19 -0.42
CA ALA A 511 -1.39 -16.60 -0.81
C ALA A 511 -2.29 -17.33 0.18
N PHE A 512 -3.48 -17.68 -0.29
CA PHE A 512 -4.64 -18.03 0.52
C PHE A 512 -4.88 -19.55 0.49
N GLY A 513 -4.23 -20.26 1.40
CA GLY A 513 -4.54 -21.65 1.72
C GLY A 513 -5.60 -21.76 2.81
N LEU A 514 -6.43 -22.81 2.71
CA LEU A 514 -7.46 -23.14 3.69
C LEU A 514 -7.18 -24.45 4.44
N ASP A 515 -5.98 -25.02 4.27
CA ASP A 515 -5.48 -26.25 4.90
C ASP A 515 -4.96 -26.06 6.32
N THR A 516 -4.95 -24.83 6.82
CA THR A 516 -4.85 -24.55 8.26
C THR A 516 -6.12 -24.95 9.04
N ALA A 517 -7.19 -25.32 8.33
CA ALA A 517 -8.48 -25.70 8.90
C ALA A 517 -8.45 -27.01 9.67
N LYS A 518 -9.30 -27.11 10.70
CA LYS A 518 -9.48 -28.33 11.47
C LYS A 518 -9.81 -29.53 10.58
N ALA A 519 -9.02 -30.59 10.76
CA ALA A 519 -9.14 -31.88 10.09
C ALA A 519 -8.91 -31.81 8.56
N ASP A 520 -8.21 -30.78 8.08
CA ASP A 520 -7.67 -30.83 6.74
C ASP A 520 -6.67 -31.98 6.61
N PRO A 521 -6.71 -32.78 5.53
CA PRO A 521 -5.83 -33.94 5.40
C PRO A 521 -4.36 -33.59 5.21
N THR A 522 -4.00 -32.34 4.89
CA THR A 522 -2.61 -31.93 4.66
C THR A 522 -2.06 -31.01 5.75
N GLY A 523 -2.83 -30.69 6.79
CA GLY A 523 -2.43 -29.77 7.85
C GLY A 523 -2.84 -30.27 9.23
N THR A 524 -2.05 -29.91 10.25
CA THR A 524 -2.28 -30.37 11.64
C THR A 524 -3.04 -29.36 12.51
N TRP A 525 -3.27 -28.16 12.02
CA TRP A 525 -3.90 -27.10 12.80
C TRP A 525 -5.42 -27.20 12.86
N SER A 526 -6.03 -26.38 13.71
CA SER A 526 -7.42 -26.55 14.12
C SER A 526 -8.31 -25.33 13.89
N LEU A 527 -7.98 -24.49 12.90
CA LEU A 527 -8.79 -23.30 12.59
C LEU A 527 -10.21 -23.70 12.17
N LYS A 528 -11.18 -22.99 12.74
CA LYS A 528 -12.60 -23.13 12.42
C LYS A 528 -13.04 -21.95 11.55
N ALA A 529 -14.25 -22.05 10.99
CA ALA A 529 -14.80 -21.05 10.10
C ALA A 529 -14.80 -19.61 10.67
N GLU A 530 -15.05 -19.43 11.98
CA GLU A 530 -14.96 -18.10 12.61
C GLU A 530 -13.53 -17.57 12.69
N ASN A 531 -12.52 -18.43 12.75
CA ASN A 531 -11.12 -17.99 12.74
C ASN A 531 -10.72 -17.47 11.36
N PHE A 532 -11.24 -18.08 10.28
CA PHE A 532 -11.10 -17.53 8.93
C PHE A 532 -11.79 -16.18 8.77
N LYS A 533 -12.94 -15.96 9.44
CA LYS A 533 -13.56 -14.63 9.50
C LYS A 533 -12.61 -13.61 10.15
N SER A 534 -12.03 -13.94 11.30
CA SER A 534 -11.06 -13.05 11.98
C SER A 534 -9.82 -12.78 11.12
N LEU A 535 -9.30 -13.79 10.39
CA LEU A 535 -8.22 -13.59 9.42
C LEU A 535 -8.60 -12.60 8.32
N GLY A 536 -9.80 -12.76 7.75
CA GLY A 536 -10.34 -11.82 6.77
C GLY A 536 -10.40 -10.39 7.34
N GLU A 537 -10.89 -10.22 8.56
CA GLU A 537 -10.97 -8.93 9.24
C GLU A 537 -9.58 -8.29 9.43
N MET A 538 -8.60 -9.06 9.87
CA MET A 538 -7.23 -8.59 10.07
C MET A 538 -6.56 -8.17 8.75
N ILE A 539 -6.76 -8.96 7.69
CA ILE A 539 -6.23 -8.67 6.35
C ILE A 539 -6.92 -7.43 5.76
N GLY A 540 -8.23 -7.27 5.91
CA GLY A 540 -8.94 -6.09 5.41
C GLY A 540 -8.52 -4.79 6.11
N ASP A 541 -8.15 -4.86 7.39
CA ASP A 541 -7.64 -3.74 8.19
C ASP A 541 -6.24 -3.22 7.79
N ILE A 542 -5.57 -3.86 6.83
CA ILE A 542 -4.30 -3.37 6.28
C ILE A 542 -4.48 -2.11 5.43
N ASP A 543 -5.70 -1.89 4.91
CA ASP A 543 -6.10 -0.77 4.05
C ASP A 543 -5.24 -0.61 2.76
N LEU A 544 -4.79 -1.72 2.18
CA LEU A 544 -4.05 -1.75 0.91
C LEU A 544 -4.88 -2.35 -0.23
N PRO A 545 -4.61 -2.00 -1.50
CA PRO A 545 -5.05 -2.79 -2.65
C PRO A 545 -4.57 -4.24 -2.48
N THR A 546 -5.52 -5.17 -2.29
CA THR A 546 -5.23 -6.55 -1.89
C THR A 546 -5.68 -7.55 -2.95
N LEU A 547 -4.75 -8.36 -3.46
CA LEU A 547 -5.05 -9.53 -4.28
C LEU A 547 -5.04 -10.78 -3.40
N ILE A 548 -6.13 -11.52 -3.37
CA ILE A 548 -6.19 -12.86 -2.76
C ILE A 548 -5.93 -13.87 -3.88
N VAL A 549 -5.04 -14.85 -3.67
CA VAL A 549 -4.74 -15.91 -4.64
C VAL A 549 -4.93 -17.25 -3.96
N GLN A 550 -5.84 -18.08 -4.49
CA GLN A 550 -6.14 -19.39 -3.88
C GLN A 550 -4.94 -20.34 -3.99
N GLU A 551 -4.54 -20.94 -2.86
CA GLU A 551 -3.52 -22.00 -2.78
C GLU A 551 -4.18 -23.33 -2.34
N GLY A 552 -3.79 -23.89 -1.18
CA GLY A 552 -4.24 -25.17 -0.63
C GLY A 552 -5.61 -25.18 0.06
N GLY A 553 -5.87 -26.21 0.86
CA GLY A 553 -7.16 -26.50 1.50
C GLY A 553 -7.97 -27.58 0.77
N TYR A 554 -8.15 -28.72 1.44
CA TYR A 554 -8.54 -29.98 0.81
C TYR A 554 -9.71 -30.67 1.50
N ARG A 555 -10.11 -30.23 2.70
CA ARG A 555 -11.34 -30.69 3.35
C ARG A 555 -12.59 -30.09 2.72
N THR A 556 -13.07 -30.72 1.64
CA THR A 556 -14.19 -30.23 0.81
C THR A 556 -15.50 -29.98 1.57
N GLN A 557 -15.76 -30.68 2.68
CA GLN A 557 -16.97 -30.50 3.49
C GLN A 557 -17.03 -29.13 4.18
N THR A 558 -15.87 -28.53 4.49
CA THR A 558 -15.78 -27.24 5.21
C THR A 558 -15.16 -26.12 4.37
N LEU A 559 -14.46 -26.46 3.28
CA LEU A 559 -13.68 -25.55 2.45
C LEU A 559 -14.49 -24.31 2.00
N GLY A 560 -15.67 -24.51 1.42
CA GLY A 560 -16.50 -23.40 0.96
C GLY A 560 -16.98 -22.49 2.10
N ILE A 561 -17.35 -23.07 3.25
CA ILE A 561 -17.82 -22.31 4.42
C ILE A 561 -16.67 -21.47 4.99
N ASN A 562 -15.46 -22.02 5.06
CA ASN A 562 -14.28 -21.30 5.51
C ASN A 562 -13.96 -20.12 4.58
N ALA A 563 -13.99 -20.34 3.25
CA ALA A 563 -13.83 -19.28 2.26
C ALA A 563 -14.89 -18.18 2.42
N ARG A 564 -16.17 -18.54 2.55
CA ARG A 564 -17.27 -17.57 2.76
C ARG A 564 -17.05 -16.71 4.00
N LYS A 565 -16.64 -17.32 5.11
CA LYS A 565 -16.37 -16.61 6.37
C LYS A 565 -15.17 -15.67 6.24
N PHE A 566 -14.09 -16.11 5.59
CA PHE A 566 -12.95 -15.26 5.26
C PHE A 566 -13.39 -14.02 4.48
N PHE A 567 -14.10 -14.18 3.36
CA PHE A 567 -14.51 -13.04 2.54
C PHE A 567 -15.54 -12.14 3.22
N SER A 568 -16.40 -12.67 4.10
CA SER A 568 -17.29 -11.85 4.93
C SER A 568 -16.51 -11.00 5.94
N GLY A 569 -15.45 -11.53 6.54
CA GLY A 569 -14.57 -10.76 7.43
C GLY A 569 -13.73 -9.73 6.67
N LEU A 570 -13.21 -10.11 5.50
CA LEU A 570 -12.45 -9.23 4.63
C LEU A 570 -13.29 -8.05 4.16
N GLN A 571 -14.49 -8.30 3.66
CA GLN A 571 -15.40 -7.25 3.20
C GLN A 571 -15.79 -6.29 4.34
N SER A 572 -16.01 -6.80 5.55
CA SER A 572 -16.46 -5.97 6.68
C SER A 572 -15.43 -4.92 7.12
N THR A 573 -14.15 -5.14 6.81
CA THR A 573 -13.03 -4.29 7.26
C THR A 573 -12.33 -3.57 6.11
N ALA A 574 -12.12 -4.22 4.95
CA ALA A 574 -11.40 -3.65 3.80
C ALA A 574 -12.03 -2.38 3.22
N PHE A 575 -13.34 -2.18 3.47
CA PHE A 575 -14.10 -1.01 3.02
C PHE A 575 -14.60 -0.14 4.19
N SER A 576 -14.25 -0.50 5.43
CA SER A 576 -14.62 0.25 6.64
C SER A 576 -13.57 1.31 6.97
N ASN A 577 -13.95 2.59 6.95
CA ASN A 577 -13.02 3.68 7.23
C ASN A 577 -12.80 3.88 8.75
N LYS A 578 -11.66 3.42 9.30
CA LYS A 578 -11.35 3.51 10.75
C LYS A 578 -10.80 4.86 11.21
N TYR A 579 -10.32 5.71 10.30
CA TYR A 579 -9.84 7.06 10.65
C TYR A 579 -10.96 7.92 11.28
N LEU A 580 -12.22 7.68 10.91
CA LEU A 580 -13.40 8.34 11.49
C LEU A 580 -13.97 7.66 12.75
N LYS A 581 -13.71 6.35 12.96
CA LYS A 581 -14.11 5.68 14.22
C LYS A 581 -13.27 6.19 15.38
N LYS A 582 -11.98 6.50 15.20
CA LYS A 582 -11.17 7.11 16.29
C LYS A 582 -11.73 8.46 16.77
N THR A 583 -12.44 9.20 15.91
CA THR A 583 -13.11 10.46 16.26
C THR A 583 -14.54 10.28 16.80
N ARG A 584 -15.22 9.16 16.48
CA ARG A 584 -16.60 8.88 16.93
C ARG A 584 -16.74 7.86 18.08
N THR A 585 -15.72 7.09 18.44
CA THR A 585 -15.72 6.21 19.62
C THR A 585 -14.85 6.73 20.78
N LYS A 586 -14.79 8.05 20.98
CA LYS A 586 -14.65 8.60 22.33
C LYS A 586 -16.02 8.55 23.00
N ASN A 587 -16.43 7.37 23.49
CA ASN A 587 -17.46 7.20 24.54
C ASN A 587 -17.66 5.73 24.92
N ASN A 588 -16.58 4.97 25.10
CA ASN A 588 -16.63 3.84 26.03
C ASN A 588 -15.31 3.79 26.81
N LEU A 589 -15.44 4.25 28.05
CA LEU A 589 -14.45 4.15 29.11
C LEU A 589 -14.11 2.68 29.33
N VAL A 590 -12.91 2.27 28.93
CA VAL A 590 -12.10 1.38 29.76
C VAL A 590 -10.94 2.22 30.25
N THR A 591 -11.06 2.60 31.51
CA THR A 591 -10.14 3.47 32.24
C THR A 591 -8.87 2.69 32.57
N LEU A 592 -7.75 3.06 31.96
CA LEU A 592 -6.47 3.20 32.68
C LEU A 592 -5.82 4.48 32.15
N LYS A 593 -5.83 5.53 32.98
CA LYS A 593 -5.14 6.80 32.72
C LYS A 593 -3.62 6.54 32.71
N SER A 594 -2.93 6.98 31.66
CA SER A 594 -1.51 7.35 31.77
C SER A 594 -1.43 8.84 31.45
N GLU A 595 -0.89 9.64 32.35
CA GLU A 595 -0.73 11.10 32.23
C GLU A 595 0.70 11.41 31.78
N GLN A 596 1.16 10.73 30.72
CA GLN A 596 2.52 10.87 30.21
C GLN A 596 2.70 12.22 29.50
N VAL A 597 3.51 13.11 30.07
CA VAL A 597 3.78 14.46 29.55
C VAL A 597 5.27 14.63 29.23
N ILE A 598 5.58 15.39 28.18
CA ILE A 598 6.93 15.86 27.91
C ILE A 598 7.08 17.24 28.55
N ARG A 599 8.01 17.36 29.51
CA ARG A 599 8.36 18.61 30.17
C ARG A 599 9.69 19.11 29.63
N ARG A 600 9.67 20.31 29.07
CA ARG A 600 10.88 20.98 28.53
C ARG A 600 11.56 21.85 29.59
N ASN A 601 10.80 22.36 30.58
CA ASN A 601 11.33 23.19 31.66
C ASN A 601 11.98 22.32 32.75
N VAL A 602 13.21 21.87 32.49
CA VAL A 602 14.02 21.10 33.43
C VAL A 602 14.50 22.00 34.56
N LYS A 603 14.49 21.48 35.79
CA LYS A 603 14.86 22.18 37.04
C LYS A 603 16.14 21.57 37.60
N LEU A 604 16.84 22.30 38.46
CA LEU A 604 18.03 21.78 39.15
C LEU A 604 17.76 20.46 39.91
N GLY A 605 16.55 20.30 40.46
CA GLY A 605 16.14 19.07 41.14
C GLY A 605 15.97 17.84 40.23
N ASP A 606 15.94 18.01 38.90
CA ASP A 606 15.83 16.89 37.95
C ASP A 606 17.19 16.24 37.64
N ILE A 607 18.31 16.91 37.95
CA ILE A 607 19.66 16.46 37.58
C ILE A 607 19.97 15.11 38.20
N GLU A 608 19.65 14.92 39.48
CA GLU A 608 19.95 13.66 40.17
C GLU A 608 19.08 12.51 39.65
N ASN A 609 17.80 12.77 39.38
CA ASN A 609 16.91 11.79 38.74
C ASN A 609 17.42 11.37 37.35
N ILE A 610 18.01 12.30 36.59
CA ILE A 610 18.61 12.00 35.29
C ILE A 610 19.89 11.16 35.46
N ARG A 611 20.74 11.44 36.46
CA ARG A 611 21.92 10.61 36.76
C ARG A 611 21.52 9.19 37.13
N GLU A 612 20.53 9.03 38.02
CA GLU A 612 20.00 7.73 38.40
C GLU A 612 19.41 6.99 37.19
N LEU A 613 18.67 7.70 36.32
CA LEU A 613 18.14 7.15 35.07
C LEU A 613 19.25 6.66 34.14
N VAL A 614 20.29 7.45 33.90
CA VAL A 614 21.42 7.07 33.05
C VAL A 614 22.13 5.84 33.63
N LYS A 615 22.40 5.87 34.94
CA LYS A 615 23.03 4.76 35.66
C LYS A 615 22.20 3.47 35.56
N SER A 616 20.87 3.57 35.57
CA SER A 616 19.98 2.41 35.49
C SER A 616 20.07 1.63 34.17
N VAL A 617 20.58 2.24 33.08
CA VAL A 617 20.71 1.58 31.77
C VAL A 617 21.88 0.59 31.74
N GLY A 618 22.89 0.76 32.60
CA GLY A 618 23.98 -0.20 32.80
C GLY A 618 25.09 -0.21 31.73
N ASN A 619 24.96 0.59 30.66
CA ASN A 619 25.95 0.67 29.58
C ASN A 619 26.85 1.93 29.65
N PHE A 620 26.58 2.85 30.58
CA PHE A 620 27.35 4.10 30.75
C PHE A 620 28.38 3.96 31.86
N SER A 621 29.58 4.51 31.66
CA SER A 621 30.60 4.70 32.68
C SER A 621 30.17 5.70 33.75
N GLU A 622 30.83 5.69 34.92
CA GLU A 622 30.54 6.66 35.99
C GLU A 622 30.86 8.09 35.51
N GLU A 623 31.90 8.27 34.70
CA GLU A 623 32.24 9.56 34.07
C GLU A 623 31.13 10.05 33.13
N GLU A 624 30.58 9.16 32.29
CA GLU A 624 29.46 9.47 31.40
C GLU A 624 28.19 9.86 32.18
N VAL A 625 27.90 9.20 33.31
CA VAL A 625 26.79 9.58 34.21
C VAL A 625 26.99 10.99 34.77
N VAL A 626 28.23 11.34 35.16
CA VAL A 626 28.54 12.70 35.63
C VAL A 626 28.33 13.72 34.51
N VAL A 627 28.86 13.47 33.32
CA VAL A 627 28.74 14.37 32.14
C VAL A 627 27.28 14.58 31.74
N ALA A 628 26.46 13.53 31.76
CA ALA A 628 25.02 13.67 31.50
C ALA A 628 24.34 14.67 32.46
N GLY A 629 24.70 14.63 33.75
CA GLY A 629 24.22 15.59 34.73
C GLY A 629 24.77 17.00 34.53
N GLU A 630 26.04 17.14 34.14
CA GLU A 630 26.68 18.43 33.87
C GLU A 630 26.04 19.16 32.68
N LEU A 631 25.76 18.45 31.58
CA LEU A 631 25.08 19.03 30.40
C LEU A 631 23.70 19.58 30.75
N VAL A 632 22.96 18.87 31.61
CA VAL A 632 21.66 19.33 32.12
C VAL A 632 21.84 20.53 33.06
N ALA A 633 22.82 20.48 33.96
CA ALA A 633 23.12 21.58 34.88
C ALA A 633 23.51 22.87 34.13
N GLU A 634 24.29 22.74 33.05
CA GLU A 634 24.67 23.83 32.17
C GLU A 634 23.46 24.40 31.43
N SER A 635 22.59 23.55 30.89
CA SER A 635 21.33 23.95 30.26
C SER A 635 20.43 24.76 31.20
N VAL A 636 20.33 24.35 32.47
CA VAL A 636 19.49 25.00 33.48
C VAL A 636 20.12 26.30 34.00
N SER A 637 21.42 26.30 34.31
CA SER A 637 22.11 27.44 34.95
C SER A 637 22.31 28.63 34.02
N LYS A 638 22.68 28.39 32.76
CA LYS A 638 22.88 29.45 31.75
C LYS A 638 21.60 29.80 30.99
N GLY A 639 20.57 28.95 31.11
CA GLY A 639 19.36 29.02 30.29
C GLY A 639 19.56 28.39 28.91
N ARG A 640 18.46 27.96 28.30
CA ARG A 640 18.47 27.15 27.06
C ARG A 640 19.13 27.84 25.86
N GLU A 641 18.93 29.15 25.70
CA GLU A 641 19.49 29.87 24.55
C GLU A 641 20.99 30.16 24.71
N SER A 642 21.46 30.42 25.93
CA SER A 642 22.86 30.77 26.19
C SER A 642 23.76 29.54 26.39
N SER A 643 23.21 28.40 26.79
CA SER A 643 23.98 27.15 26.98
C SER A 643 24.26 26.40 25.68
N GLY A 644 23.39 26.53 24.67
CA GLY A 644 23.44 25.68 23.48
C GLY A 644 23.00 24.22 23.73
N TYR A 645 22.47 23.89 24.92
CA TYR A 645 21.95 22.57 25.24
C TYR A 645 20.45 22.65 25.55
N TYR A 646 19.66 21.91 24.79
CA TYR A 646 18.22 21.74 24.95
C TYR A 646 17.92 20.38 25.56
N VAL A 647 17.19 20.38 26.67
CA VAL A 647 16.81 19.16 27.39
C VAL A 647 15.28 19.06 27.47
N SER A 648 14.76 17.90 27.09
CA SER A 648 13.36 17.51 27.30
C SER A 648 13.32 16.23 28.11
N ILE A 649 12.45 16.19 29.11
CA ILE A 649 12.20 14.99 29.91
C ILE A 649 10.77 14.49 29.69
N MET A 650 10.55 13.19 29.85
CA MET A 650 9.22 12.59 29.79
C MET A 650 8.88 12.00 31.16
N GLU A 651 7.75 12.40 31.72
CA GLU A 651 7.30 12.04 33.07
C GLU A 651 5.85 11.49 33.05
N ASP A 652 5.52 10.60 33.99
CA ASP A 652 4.18 10.05 34.23
C ASP A 652 3.95 10.10 35.75
N ASN A 653 2.97 10.89 36.19
CA ASN A 653 2.73 11.16 37.61
C ASN A 653 3.98 11.56 38.42
N GLY A 654 4.93 12.27 37.78
CA GLY A 654 6.18 12.72 38.40
C GLY A 654 7.33 11.70 38.40
N GLU A 655 7.11 10.46 37.92
CA GLU A 655 8.19 9.50 37.67
C GLU A 655 8.87 9.82 36.33
N LEU A 656 10.20 9.86 36.29
CA LEU A 656 10.99 10.11 35.08
C LEU A 656 11.10 8.84 34.22
N LEU A 657 10.55 8.86 33.01
CA LEU A 657 10.57 7.72 32.07
C LEU A 657 11.77 7.76 31.13
N GLY A 658 12.22 8.96 30.77
CA GLY A 658 13.31 9.16 29.83
C GLY A 658 13.63 10.64 29.62
N TYR A 659 14.79 10.92 29.02
CA TYR A 659 15.17 12.28 28.62
C TYR A 659 15.92 12.29 27.29
N VAL A 660 15.99 13.48 26.69
CA VAL A 660 16.79 13.78 25.50
C VAL A 660 17.54 15.09 25.69
N CYS A 661 18.79 15.12 25.24
CA CYS A 661 19.65 16.31 25.20
C CYS A 661 20.17 16.51 23.76
N TYR A 662 20.01 17.72 23.23
CA TYR A 662 20.40 18.08 21.86
C TYR A 662 20.74 19.57 21.77
N GLY A 663 21.43 20.00 20.72
CA GLY A 663 21.83 21.41 20.57
C GLY A 663 22.45 21.72 19.22
N PRO A 664 22.55 23.00 18.83
CA PRO A 664 23.21 23.40 17.59
C PRO A 664 24.70 23.04 17.64
N VAL A 665 25.26 22.71 16.49
CA VAL A 665 26.71 22.53 16.34
C VAL A 665 27.33 23.92 16.15
N PRO A 666 28.26 24.37 17.03
CA PRO A 666 28.89 25.67 16.87
C PRO A 666 29.53 25.83 15.49
N PHE A 667 29.45 27.05 14.94
CA PHE A 667 29.96 27.39 13.60
C PHE A 667 29.28 26.66 12.43
N THR A 668 28.03 26.22 12.60
CA THR A 668 27.19 25.68 11.51
C THR A 668 25.90 26.49 11.36
N GLU A 669 25.32 26.50 10.16
CA GLU A 669 24.11 27.28 9.86
C GLU A 669 22.82 26.59 10.35
N SER A 670 22.71 25.28 10.15
CA SER A 670 21.46 24.53 10.34
C SER A 670 21.66 23.13 10.96
N VAL A 671 22.84 22.87 11.54
CA VAL A 671 23.21 21.52 12.01
C VAL A 671 23.11 21.40 13.53
N TYR A 672 22.54 20.29 13.98
CA TYR A 672 22.34 19.97 15.38
C TYR A 672 22.94 18.61 15.73
N ASN A 673 23.39 18.47 16.98
CA ASN A 673 23.76 17.20 17.56
C ASN A 673 22.66 16.76 18.53
N LEU A 674 22.26 15.49 18.44
CA LEU A 674 21.55 14.81 19.50
C LEU A 674 22.60 14.13 20.38
N TYR A 675 22.91 14.77 21.50
CA TYR A 675 23.97 14.33 22.41
C TYR A 675 23.57 13.06 23.16
N TRP A 676 22.36 13.04 23.73
CA TRP A 676 21.92 11.93 24.57
C TRP A 676 20.43 11.65 24.38
N ILE A 677 20.05 10.37 24.38
CA ILE A 677 18.66 9.93 24.53
C ILE A 677 18.61 8.67 25.36
N VAL A 678 17.92 8.73 26.50
CA VAL A 678 17.93 7.66 27.50
C VAL A 678 16.51 7.39 27.98
N VAL A 679 16.18 6.10 28.11
CA VAL A 679 14.89 5.62 28.59
C VAL A 679 15.13 4.60 29.68
N SER A 680 14.35 4.70 30.75
CA SER A 680 14.42 3.76 31.87
C SER A 680 14.17 2.33 31.37
N PRO A 681 14.95 1.33 31.81
CA PRO A 681 14.74 -0.07 31.44
C PRO A 681 13.30 -0.56 31.66
N LYS A 682 12.64 -0.05 32.71
CA LYS A 682 11.24 -0.35 33.06
C LYS A 682 10.24 0.05 31.96
N TYR A 683 10.56 1.08 31.19
CA TYR A 683 9.68 1.70 30.19
C TYR A 683 10.14 1.48 28.75
N GLN A 684 11.13 0.62 28.53
CA GLN A 684 11.53 0.21 27.19
C GLN A 684 10.36 -0.45 26.45
N ARG A 685 10.36 -0.35 25.11
CA ARG A 685 9.30 -0.84 24.21
C ARG A 685 7.95 -0.08 24.29
N GLN A 686 7.85 0.99 25.09
CA GLN A 686 6.68 1.88 25.13
C GLN A 686 6.81 3.14 24.24
N ASN A 687 7.76 3.14 23.30
CA ASN A 687 8.03 4.26 22.37
C ASN A 687 8.39 5.61 23.05
N ILE A 688 8.90 5.59 24.28
CA ILE A 688 9.36 6.79 25.02
C ILE A 688 10.47 7.53 24.24
N ALA A 689 11.54 6.83 23.85
CA ALA A 689 12.62 7.40 23.05
C ALA A 689 12.13 7.98 21.71
N GLY A 690 11.14 7.32 21.08
CA GLY A 690 10.57 7.81 19.84
C GLY A 690 9.80 9.12 19.99
N ARG A 691 9.11 9.32 21.13
CA ARG A 691 8.40 10.56 21.44
C ARG A 691 9.35 11.69 21.82
N LEU A 692 10.38 11.39 22.61
CA LEU A 692 11.44 12.34 22.97
C LEU A 692 12.22 12.81 21.73
N LEU A 693 12.57 11.89 20.82
CA LEU A 693 13.23 12.24 19.57
C LEU A 693 12.34 13.10 18.67
N ALA A 694 11.05 12.78 18.56
CA ALA A 694 10.11 13.59 17.77
C ALA A 694 9.95 15.01 18.33
N ASP A 695 9.94 15.17 19.66
CA ASP A 695 9.95 16.48 20.33
C ASP A 695 11.21 17.29 19.98
N ALA A 696 12.38 16.64 20.03
CA ALA A 696 13.64 17.26 19.64
C ALA A 696 13.63 17.68 18.17
N GLU A 697 13.20 16.81 17.26
CA GLU A 697 13.10 17.10 15.83
C GLU A 697 12.17 18.30 15.55
N GLU A 698 11.01 18.37 16.21
CA GLU A 698 10.09 19.50 16.07
C GLU A 698 10.73 20.83 16.50
N ILE A 699 11.51 20.82 17.58
CA ILE A 699 12.18 22.02 18.10
C ILE A 699 13.35 22.43 17.20
N VAL A 700 14.14 21.47 16.73
CA VAL A 700 15.23 21.74 15.78
C VAL A 700 14.69 22.40 14.51
N LYS A 701 13.60 21.86 13.93
CA LYS A 701 12.93 22.47 12.77
C LYS A 701 12.47 23.90 13.04
N LYS A 702 11.82 24.15 14.19
CA LYS A 702 11.36 25.50 14.57
C LYS A 702 12.50 26.51 14.73
N LYS A 703 13.71 26.03 15.02
CA LYS A 703 14.92 26.85 15.13
C LYS A 703 15.74 26.91 13.82
N GLY A 704 15.17 26.46 12.69
CA GLY A 704 15.82 26.52 11.39
C GLY A 704 16.88 25.45 11.15
N GLY A 705 16.95 24.41 12.01
CA GLY A 705 17.84 23.28 11.80
C GLY A 705 17.28 22.28 10.79
N ASP A 706 18.15 21.77 9.92
CA ASP A 706 17.80 20.82 8.85
C ASP A 706 18.46 19.46 8.99
N THR A 707 19.47 19.34 9.86
CA THR A 707 20.30 18.14 9.97
C THR A 707 20.57 17.83 11.43
N ILE A 708 20.35 16.58 11.82
CA ILE A 708 20.72 16.04 13.13
C ILE A 708 21.81 14.99 12.96
N TYR A 709 22.91 15.13 13.68
CA TYR A 709 23.94 14.12 13.85
C TYR A 709 23.83 13.43 15.21
N ILE A 710 24.20 12.15 15.24
CA ILE A 710 24.30 11.32 16.43
C ILE A 710 25.64 10.59 16.40
N ASP A 711 26.34 10.62 17.51
CA ASP A 711 27.55 9.85 17.74
C ASP A 711 27.24 8.68 18.69
N THR A 712 27.69 7.47 18.36
CA THR A 712 27.48 6.30 19.22
C THR A 712 28.62 5.28 19.09
N SER A 713 28.87 4.52 20.16
CA SER A 713 29.91 3.49 20.22
C SER A 713 29.58 2.29 19.32
N SER A 714 30.61 1.61 18.80
CA SER A 714 30.48 0.34 18.07
C SER A 714 30.28 -0.87 18.99
N GLU A 715 30.46 -0.73 20.30
CA GLU A 715 30.35 -1.84 21.26
C GLU A 715 28.99 -2.55 21.18
N PRO A 716 28.94 -3.85 21.50
CA PRO A 716 27.69 -4.63 21.48
C PRO A 716 26.57 -4.03 22.34
N GLY A 717 26.92 -3.37 23.46
CA GLY A 717 25.94 -2.72 24.35
C GLY A 717 25.10 -1.64 23.67
N TYR A 718 25.64 -0.98 22.64
CA TYR A 718 24.96 0.10 21.91
C TYR A 718 24.19 -0.39 20.67
N LEU A 719 24.14 -1.70 20.40
CA LEU A 719 23.43 -2.26 19.24
C LEU A 719 21.95 -1.85 19.20
N GLN A 720 21.30 -1.77 20.37
CA GLN A 720 19.90 -1.34 20.46
C GLN A 720 19.72 0.14 20.09
N ALA A 721 20.65 1.01 20.50
CA ALA A 721 20.66 2.43 20.14
C ALA A 721 20.87 2.60 18.63
N ARG A 722 21.84 1.91 18.04
CA ARG A 722 22.09 1.91 16.59
C ARG A 722 20.88 1.44 15.79
N THR A 723 20.26 0.34 16.23
CA THR A 723 19.02 -0.18 15.64
C THR A 723 17.88 0.83 15.75
N PHE A 724 17.78 1.54 16.88
CA PHE A 724 16.79 2.60 17.08
C PHE A 724 17.02 3.77 16.12
N TYR A 725 18.25 4.25 15.94
CA TYR A 725 18.57 5.34 15.02
C TYR A 725 18.23 5.00 13.57
N LEU A 726 18.61 3.81 13.11
CA LEU A 726 18.26 3.31 11.77
C LEU A 726 16.73 3.26 11.57
N LYS A 727 15.98 2.74 12.55
CA LYS A 727 14.50 2.73 12.53
C LYS A 727 13.88 4.13 12.50
N LYS A 728 14.58 5.14 12.98
CA LYS A 728 14.11 6.55 13.01
C LYS A 728 14.56 7.36 11.80
N GLY A 729 15.13 6.70 10.79
CA GLY A 729 15.52 7.32 9.52
C GLY A 729 16.89 7.99 9.56
N PHE A 730 17.72 7.68 10.56
CA PHE A 730 19.13 8.05 10.50
C PHE A 730 19.89 7.06 9.63
N VAL A 731 20.90 7.55 8.91
CA VAL A 731 21.81 6.74 8.09
C VAL A 731 23.21 6.88 8.68
N GLN A 732 23.95 5.77 8.83
CA GLN A 732 25.36 5.83 9.23
C GLN A 732 26.17 6.45 8.10
N CYS A 733 26.85 7.57 8.37
CA CYS A 733 27.58 8.33 7.35
C CYS A 733 29.10 8.28 7.54
N SER A 734 29.60 7.94 8.74
CA SER A 734 31.03 7.73 8.97
C SER A 734 31.30 6.82 10.16
N GLU A 735 32.51 6.27 10.20
CA GLU A 735 33.07 5.49 11.29
C GLU A 735 34.51 5.94 11.54
N TYR A 736 34.83 6.22 12.80
CA TYR A 736 36.20 6.48 13.25
C TYR A 736 36.64 5.29 14.09
N THR A 737 37.51 4.45 13.52
CA THR A 737 37.99 3.22 14.16
C THR A 737 38.82 3.52 15.40
N ASP A 738 38.64 2.71 16.46
CA ASP A 738 39.38 2.83 17.72
C ASP A 738 39.31 4.22 18.38
N PHE A 739 38.21 4.96 18.17
CA PHE A 739 38.07 6.35 18.63
C PHE A 739 37.95 6.47 20.14
N TYR A 740 37.10 5.65 20.78
CA TYR A 740 36.90 5.71 22.23
C TYR A 740 37.97 4.90 22.97
N LYS A 741 38.29 3.71 22.44
CA LYS A 741 39.39 2.83 22.86
C LYS A 741 39.59 1.77 21.77
N LYS A 742 40.65 0.98 21.89
CA LYS A 742 40.91 -0.14 20.95
C LYS A 742 39.73 -1.13 20.93
N GLY A 743 39.17 -1.39 19.75
CA GLY A 743 37.97 -2.20 19.54
C GLY A 743 36.64 -1.46 19.66
N ASP A 744 36.66 -0.14 19.92
CA ASP A 744 35.48 0.70 20.08
C ASP A 744 35.56 1.95 19.18
N SER A 745 34.92 1.83 18.01
CA SER A 745 34.79 2.88 17.01
C SER A 745 33.69 3.87 17.37
N LYS A 746 33.87 5.13 16.96
CA LYS A 746 32.81 6.13 16.93
C LYS A 746 32.04 6.04 15.62
N LEU A 747 30.77 5.66 15.69
CA LEU A 747 29.87 5.63 14.54
C LEU A 747 29.03 6.91 14.51
N VAL A 748 28.99 7.57 13.36
CA VAL A 748 28.23 8.80 13.17
C VAL A 748 27.02 8.52 12.28
N PHE A 749 25.85 8.88 12.80
CA PHE A 749 24.56 8.77 12.13
C PHE A 749 24.04 10.17 11.78
N LYS A 750 23.48 10.31 10.58
CA LYS A 750 22.91 11.56 10.08
C LYS A 750 21.44 11.37 9.72
N LYS A 751 20.59 12.34 10.08
CA LYS A 751 19.23 12.48 9.56
C LYS A 751 19.03 13.90 9.05
N ILE A 752 18.55 14.02 7.82
CA ILE A 752 18.04 15.28 7.29
C ILE A 752 16.57 15.39 7.72
N ILE A 753 16.24 16.46 8.42
CA ILE A 753 14.91 16.72 8.98
C ILE A 753 14.15 17.81 8.21
N ASN A 754 14.73 18.38 7.14
CA ASN A 754 14.02 19.30 6.24
C ASN A 754 12.83 18.61 5.55
N CYS A 755 11.63 19.10 5.91
CA CYS A 755 10.40 19.06 5.13
C CYS A 755 9.91 20.50 5.09
#